data_AF-A0A1I2Y4I2-F1
#
_entry.id   AF-A0A1I2Y4I2-F1
#
_cell.length_a   1.000
_cell.length_b   1.000
_cell.length_c   1.000
_cell.angle_alpha   90.00
_cell.angle_beta   90.00
_cell.angle_gamma   90.00
#
_symmetry.space_group_name_H-M   'P 1'
#
loop_
_entity.id
_entity.type
_entity.pdbx_description
1 polymer ?
#
loop_
_entity_poly.entity_id
_entity_poly.type
_entity_poly.pdbx_seq_one_letter_code
_entity_poly.pdbx_strand_id
1 'polypeptide(L)'
;MWKDYSRSFIKNSRASSVSIMVAAFIASLFLSFLCCMFYNFWVYEVEKIIIEEGGWQGRITGLAHEEDILTIQNFANVEKAIVNEELSTDQETVADVYFRNARTIFQDMPLIVRQLGLEDDAASYHLLLLSRYLIHDPQDETPPLLMTFYLVVLLLLSLSLILVIHNSFAVSMNARVHQFGIFSSIGATPGQIRTCLMQEAAVLCTAPVMVGILLGIALSYVTKQGIEIIGADMPGRYNINFSYHPAIFAVTLLVSFLTVLFSAWIPARKLSRMTPLDAIRGTGGLQLKKKKHSPVLSLLFGTEGELAGNALKAQKKTLRTSTLSLTLSFLGFTMTLCFFALTDLSTKYTYFEKYQDVWDIMATVKNTKIEDFGLTQALAETEGVNDLVIYQKAEALIPVPEEAISPELASLGGPQAVAGSSISSAEGSWLVKAPIVIMNDDAFMRYCEQLGITPRLDGTIMLNQFWDSLNSNFRHRKMIPFIKENLDSAVLRNKDGNSETADIPILGYTGEAPGLREEYDDYTLVQFIPLSLWEKIKEQTGEPQKDTYIRILAEKGAALDELNALEDRILQLVSASYEAESENRVEEKITNDRILSSYKLIIGSFCTLLAVIGIANVFSYTLGFLRQRKRELAQYMSVGLTPAGIRKLFCIEALVIAGRPVLITLPLTVFFIIFTTKASFLEPLEVLPEIPVPIIAAFSLAIFAFVGLAYYIGGKKVLGCSLADSLRDDSMA
;
A
#
# COMPACT_ATOMS: atom_id res chain seq x y z
N MET A 1 22.41 -27.95 39.06
CA MET A 1 21.02 -28.45 39.14
C MET A 1 20.13 -27.93 38.00
N TRP A 2 19.65 -26.67 38.01
CA TRP A 2 18.72 -26.19 36.95
C TRP A 2 19.32 -26.20 35.55
N LYS A 3 20.60 -25.84 35.39
CA LYS A 3 21.32 -25.93 34.11
C LYS A 3 21.41 -27.37 33.58
N ASP A 4 21.77 -28.32 34.45
CA ASP A 4 21.91 -29.74 34.11
C ASP A 4 20.54 -30.36 33.77
N TYR A 5 19.51 -29.96 34.50
CA TYR A 5 18.12 -30.34 34.24
C TYR A 5 17.65 -29.85 32.86
N SER A 6 17.83 -28.55 32.56
CA SER A 6 17.46 -27.99 31.26
C SER A 6 18.23 -28.66 30.11
N ARG A 7 19.53 -28.94 30.30
CA ARG A 7 20.36 -29.62 29.29
C ARG A 7 19.89 -31.05 29.05
N SER A 8 19.57 -31.80 30.12
CA SER A 8 19.02 -33.16 30.04
C SER A 8 17.66 -33.17 29.34
N PHE A 9 16.79 -32.22 29.67
CA PHE A 9 15.47 -32.09 29.05
C PHE A 9 15.56 -31.83 27.54
N ILE A 10 16.35 -30.85 27.12
CA ILE A 10 16.51 -30.50 25.69
C ILE A 10 17.01 -31.72 24.90
N LYS A 11 17.91 -32.52 25.49
CA LYS A 11 18.45 -33.73 24.85
C LYS A 11 17.40 -34.83 24.67
N ASN A 12 16.54 -35.03 25.67
CA ASN A 12 15.59 -36.14 25.73
C ASN A 12 14.22 -35.80 25.10
N SER A 13 13.84 -34.53 25.01
CA SER A 13 12.53 -34.07 24.52
C SER A 13 12.59 -33.41 23.14
N ARG A 14 13.25 -34.08 22.18
CA ARG A 14 13.55 -33.53 20.83
C ARG A 14 12.33 -32.96 20.11
N ALA A 15 11.19 -33.64 20.11
CA ALA A 15 10.01 -33.18 19.37
C ALA A 15 9.47 -31.83 19.89
N SER A 16 9.48 -31.63 21.22
CA SER A 16 9.02 -30.37 21.81
C SER A 16 10.01 -29.24 21.59
N SER A 17 11.31 -29.53 21.70
CA SER A 17 12.37 -28.55 21.44
C SER A 17 12.38 -28.12 19.98
N VAL A 18 12.25 -29.07 19.04
CA VAL A 18 12.18 -28.78 17.60
C VAL A 18 10.97 -27.90 17.28
N SER A 19 9.79 -28.16 17.85
CA SER A 19 8.61 -27.31 17.63
C SER A 19 8.85 -25.85 18.05
N ILE A 20 9.50 -25.62 19.18
CA ILE A 20 9.85 -24.26 19.64
C ILE A 20 10.88 -23.62 18.71
N MET A 21 11.94 -24.37 18.35
CA MET A 21 13.00 -23.90 17.47
C MET A 21 12.45 -23.50 16.10
N VAL A 22 11.58 -24.33 15.51
CA VAL A 22 10.94 -24.06 14.21
C VAL A 22 10.04 -22.82 14.28
N ALA A 23 9.23 -22.68 15.34
CA ALA A 23 8.38 -21.50 15.50
C ALA A 23 9.19 -20.20 15.63
N ALA A 24 10.27 -20.22 16.41
CA ALA A 24 11.17 -19.06 16.58
C ALA A 24 11.95 -18.74 15.30
N PHE A 25 12.43 -19.77 14.59
CA PHE A 25 13.08 -19.63 13.29
C PHE A 25 12.16 -18.95 12.27
N ILE A 26 10.95 -19.48 12.08
CA ILE A 26 9.98 -18.97 11.11
C ILE A 26 9.60 -17.53 11.43
N ALA A 27 9.32 -17.21 12.70
CA ALA A 27 8.93 -15.86 13.09
C ALA A 27 10.05 -14.83 12.89
N SER A 28 11.30 -15.17 13.23
CA SER A 28 12.45 -14.26 13.07
C SER A 28 12.86 -14.10 11.59
N LEU A 29 12.81 -15.18 10.80
CA LEU A 29 13.01 -15.12 9.34
C LEU A 29 12.00 -14.19 8.71
N PHE A 30 10.72 -14.37 9.03
CA PHE A 30 9.64 -13.57 8.47
C PHE A 30 9.74 -12.09 8.87
N LEU A 31 9.96 -11.82 10.16
CA LEU A 31 10.11 -10.46 10.66
C LEU A 31 11.30 -9.75 10.01
N SER A 32 12.44 -10.45 9.89
CA SER A 32 13.63 -9.90 9.23
C SER A 32 13.41 -9.65 7.75
N PHE A 33 12.81 -10.60 7.04
CA PHE A 33 12.46 -10.46 5.62
C PHE A 33 11.54 -9.26 5.40
N LEU A 34 10.48 -9.12 6.21
CA LEU A 34 9.53 -8.01 6.13
C LEU A 34 10.16 -6.65 6.38
N CYS A 35 10.89 -6.51 7.50
CA CYS A 35 11.52 -5.25 7.83
C CYS A 35 12.56 -4.85 6.77
N CYS A 36 13.30 -5.81 6.23
CA CYS A 36 14.30 -5.56 5.20
C CYS A 36 13.66 -5.17 3.86
N MET A 37 12.62 -5.88 3.41
CA MET A 37 11.89 -5.55 2.19
C MET A 37 11.22 -4.17 2.29
N PHE A 38 10.52 -3.90 3.39
CA PHE A 38 9.86 -2.62 3.61
C PHE A 38 10.86 -1.46 3.60
N TYR A 39 11.99 -1.62 4.30
CA TYR A 39 13.02 -0.59 4.34
C TYR A 39 13.59 -0.31 2.95
N ASN A 40 13.96 -1.35 2.19
CA ASN A 40 14.52 -1.16 0.85
C ASN A 40 13.50 -0.54 -0.10
N PHE A 41 12.22 -0.93 0.00
CA PHE A 41 11.15 -0.33 -0.77
C PHE A 41 10.95 1.15 -0.42
N TRP A 42 10.93 1.48 0.88
CA TRP A 42 10.77 2.85 1.35
C TRP A 42 11.96 3.74 0.94
N VAL A 43 13.20 3.25 1.08
CA VAL A 43 14.40 3.97 0.63
C VAL A 43 14.37 4.17 -0.88
N TYR A 44 14.03 3.14 -1.65
CA TYR A 44 13.91 3.24 -3.10
C TYR A 44 12.92 4.34 -3.51
N GLU A 45 11.73 4.36 -2.91
CA GLU A 45 10.71 5.37 -3.20
C GLU A 45 11.18 6.79 -2.83
N VAL A 46 11.82 6.96 -1.67
CA VAL A 46 12.33 8.26 -1.24
C VAL A 46 13.45 8.74 -2.16
N GLU A 47 14.42 7.88 -2.48
CA GLU A 47 15.53 8.24 -3.39
C GLU A 47 15.02 8.52 -4.79
N LYS A 48 14.07 7.73 -5.30
CA LYS A 48 13.42 7.97 -6.59
C LYS A 48 12.81 9.38 -6.66
N ILE A 49 11.99 9.74 -5.67
CA ILE A 49 11.36 11.08 -5.59
C ILE A 49 12.42 12.18 -5.52
N ILE A 50 13.48 11.99 -4.73
CA ILE A 50 14.55 12.99 -4.62
C ILE A 50 15.30 13.18 -5.93
N ILE A 51 15.50 12.11 -6.71
CA ILE A 51 16.18 12.17 -8.01
C ILE A 51 15.27 12.83 -9.06
N GLU A 52 13.97 12.52 -9.07
CA GLU A 52 13.01 12.99 -10.07
C GLU A 52 12.51 14.43 -9.80
N GLU A 53 12.19 14.76 -8.54
CA GLU A 53 11.51 16.01 -8.17
C GLU A 53 12.37 16.93 -7.27
N GLY A 54 13.54 16.45 -6.83
CA GLY A 54 14.41 17.14 -5.88
C GLY A 54 14.08 16.87 -4.41
N GLY A 55 15.05 17.12 -3.52
CA GLY A 55 14.93 16.81 -2.09
C GLY A 55 14.32 17.91 -1.20
N TRP A 56 13.77 18.97 -1.80
CA TRP A 56 13.17 20.09 -1.09
C TRP A 56 11.88 19.65 -0.38
N GLN A 57 11.55 20.27 0.75
CA GLN A 57 10.36 19.89 1.54
C GLN A 57 9.29 20.96 1.52
N GLY A 58 9.69 22.23 1.53
CA GLY A 58 8.83 23.39 1.27
C GLY A 58 9.48 24.29 0.24
N ARG A 59 8.67 25.05 -0.50
CA ARG A 59 9.12 26.00 -1.52
C ARG A 59 8.36 27.31 -1.33
N ILE A 60 9.08 28.43 -1.44
CA ILE A 60 8.52 29.78 -1.30
C ILE A 60 8.73 30.53 -2.61
N THR A 61 7.66 31.11 -3.16
CA THR A 61 7.67 31.94 -4.37
C THR A 61 7.52 33.43 -4.01
N GLY A 62 7.83 34.33 -4.95
CA GLY A 62 7.64 35.78 -4.77
C GLY A 62 8.68 36.47 -3.88
N LEU A 63 9.89 35.92 -3.74
CA LEU A 63 10.97 36.57 -2.97
C LEU A 63 11.59 37.68 -3.81
N ALA A 64 11.70 38.88 -3.22
CA ALA A 64 12.16 40.08 -3.93
C ALA A 64 13.66 40.35 -3.75
N HIS A 65 14.27 39.84 -2.68
CA HIS A 65 15.65 40.15 -2.32
C HIS A 65 16.44 38.90 -1.88
N GLU A 66 17.73 38.84 -2.21
CA GLU A 66 18.62 37.76 -1.73
C GLU A 66 18.69 37.71 -0.18
N GLU A 67 18.45 38.83 0.50
CA GLU A 67 18.38 38.92 1.97
C GLU A 67 17.22 38.11 2.56
N ASP A 68 16.17 37.84 1.78
CA ASP A 68 15.03 37.03 2.21
C ASP A 68 15.45 35.57 2.47
N ILE A 69 16.41 35.07 1.71
CA ILE A 69 16.97 33.72 1.88
C ILE A 69 17.75 33.61 3.19
N LEU A 70 18.52 34.65 3.53
CA LEU A 70 19.19 34.72 4.83
C LEU A 70 18.18 34.75 5.97
N THR A 71 17.05 35.43 5.77
CA THR A 71 15.94 35.47 6.72
C THR A 71 15.33 34.08 6.90
N ILE A 72 15.09 33.33 5.82
CA ILE A 72 14.61 31.93 5.88
C ILE A 72 15.64 31.05 6.62
N GLN A 73 16.92 31.17 6.32
CA GLN A 73 17.99 30.39 6.97
C GLN A 73 18.15 30.69 8.47
N ASN A 74 17.71 31.86 8.94
CA ASN A 74 17.76 32.23 10.36
C ASN A 74 16.70 31.49 11.21
N PHE A 75 15.71 30.84 10.60
CA PHE A 75 14.75 30.03 11.35
C PHE A 75 15.42 28.77 11.91
N ALA A 76 15.22 28.49 13.20
CA ALA A 76 15.94 27.45 13.93
C ALA A 76 15.74 26.02 13.37
N ASN A 77 14.60 25.75 12.74
CA ASN A 77 14.28 24.46 12.15
C ASN A 77 14.67 24.35 10.67
N VAL A 78 15.09 25.44 10.03
CA VAL A 78 15.61 25.42 8.66
C VAL A 78 17.04 24.90 8.68
N GLU A 79 17.30 23.87 7.87
CA GLU A 79 18.63 23.32 7.64
C GLU A 79 19.38 24.16 6.61
N LYS A 80 18.72 24.43 5.47
CA LYS A 80 19.21 25.29 4.39
C LYS A 80 18.05 25.78 3.54
N ALA A 81 18.25 26.92 2.88
CA ALA A 81 17.37 27.42 1.82
C ALA A 81 18.23 27.73 0.60
N ILE A 82 17.82 27.26 -0.57
CA ILE A 82 18.58 27.33 -1.83
C ILE A 82 17.71 28.02 -2.88
N VAL A 83 18.29 28.93 -3.66
CA VAL A 83 17.60 29.51 -4.83
C VAL A 83 17.36 28.42 -5.86
N ASN A 84 16.13 28.29 -6.31
CA ASN A 84 15.81 27.46 -7.46
C ASN A 84 15.98 28.30 -8.72
N GLU A 85 17.16 28.25 -9.34
CA GLU A 85 17.48 29.02 -10.54
C GLU A 85 16.60 28.65 -11.74
N GLU A 86 16.04 27.43 -11.77
CA GLU A 86 15.20 26.98 -12.87
C GLU A 86 13.81 27.61 -12.87
N LEU A 87 13.29 27.93 -11.68
CA LEU A 87 11.96 28.50 -11.45
C LEU A 87 11.99 29.99 -11.12
N SER A 88 13.17 30.55 -10.84
CA SER A 88 13.31 31.98 -10.57
C SER A 88 13.29 32.78 -11.89
N THR A 89 12.63 33.93 -11.86
CA THR A 89 12.62 34.91 -12.97
C THR A 89 13.44 36.14 -12.59
N ASP A 90 13.65 37.06 -13.54
CA ASP A 90 14.34 38.34 -13.27
C ASP A 90 13.61 39.22 -12.23
N GLN A 91 12.34 38.92 -11.92
CA GLN A 91 11.49 39.69 -11.02
C GLN A 91 11.14 38.96 -9.72
N GLU A 92 11.05 37.62 -9.75
CA GLU A 92 10.70 36.80 -8.58
C GLU A 92 11.71 35.67 -8.35
N THR A 93 12.27 35.63 -7.15
CA THR A 93 13.14 34.52 -6.74
C THR A 93 12.31 33.43 -6.06
N VAL A 94 12.58 32.17 -6.43
CA VAL A 94 11.98 30.99 -5.80
C VAL A 94 13.00 30.31 -4.91
N ALA A 95 12.66 30.02 -3.66
CA ALA A 95 13.55 29.33 -2.72
C ALA A 95 13.02 27.97 -2.30
N ASP A 96 13.87 26.95 -2.45
CA ASP A 96 13.68 25.60 -1.92
C ASP A 96 14.18 25.52 -0.48
N VAL A 97 13.28 25.19 0.44
CA VAL A 97 13.52 25.15 1.88
C VAL A 97 13.64 23.71 2.37
N TYR A 98 14.72 23.46 3.11
CA TYR A 98 15.03 22.19 3.74
C TYR A 98 14.99 22.37 5.26
N PHE A 99 14.32 21.46 5.96
CA PHE A 99 14.06 21.44 7.38
C PHE A 99 14.83 20.34 8.08
N ARG A 100 15.39 20.66 9.25
CA ARG A 100 16.02 19.68 10.16
C ARG A 100 14.98 18.70 10.71
N ASN A 101 13.77 19.18 10.97
CA ASN A 101 12.63 18.37 11.36
C ASN A 101 11.40 18.75 10.52
N ALA A 102 11.17 18.01 9.44
CA ALA A 102 10.04 18.24 8.53
C ALA A 102 8.66 18.05 9.19
N ARG A 103 8.54 17.44 10.38
CA ARG A 103 7.23 17.16 11.01
C ARG A 103 6.43 18.40 11.38
N THR A 104 7.11 19.53 11.57
CA THR A 104 6.49 20.82 11.91
C THR A 104 6.33 21.73 10.70
N ILE A 105 6.56 21.22 9.48
CA ILE A 105 6.59 22.05 8.27
C ILE A 105 5.30 22.86 8.05
N PHE A 106 4.12 22.26 8.27
CA PHE A 106 2.82 22.94 8.16
C PHE A 106 2.57 24.00 9.25
N GLN A 107 3.43 24.08 10.26
CA GLN A 107 3.44 25.14 11.27
C GLN A 107 4.53 26.17 10.98
N ASP A 108 5.71 25.70 10.55
CA ASP A 108 6.88 26.55 10.35
C ASP A 108 6.80 27.35 9.05
N MET A 109 6.35 26.75 7.93
CA MET A 109 6.28 27.44 6.64
C MET A 109 5.36 28.69 6.67
N PRO A 110 4.12 28.63 7.21
CA PRO A 110 3.29 29.83 7.32
C PRO A 110 3.92 30.92 8.19
N LEU A 111 4.71 30.57 9.20
CA LEU A 111 5.43 31.55 10.03
C LEU A 111 6.57 32.21 9.25
N ILE A 112 7.28 31.44 8.42
CA ILE A 112 8.34 31.95 7.54
C ILE A 112 7.74 32.92 6.51
N VAL A 113 6.68 32.51 5.82
CA VAL A 113 5.99 33.32 4.80
C VAL A 113 5.47 34.64 5.39
N ARG A 114 4.79 34.60 6.55
CA ARG A 114 4.30 35.81 7.23
C ARG A 114 5.41 36.74 7.69
N GLN A 115 6.56 36.19 8.10
CA GLN A 115 7.72 37.00 8.49
C GLN A 115 8.35 37.73 7.30
N LEU A 116 8.24 37.15 6.10
CA LEU A 116 8.69 37.75 4.84
C LEU A 116 7.67 38.74 4.26
N GLY A 117 6.47 38.86 4.86
CA GLY A 117 5.41 39.75 4.39
C GLY A 117 4.71 39.27 3.11
N LEU A 118 4.84 37.97 2.79
CA LEU A 118 4.22 37.33 1.64
C LEU A 118 2.82 36.80 1.99
N GLU A 119 1.98 36.57 0.97
CA GLU A 119 0.68 35.93 1.13
C GLU A 119 0.81 34.44 1.48
N ASP A 120 -0.16 33.87 2.22
CA ASP A 120 -0.09 32.50 2.72
C ASP A 120 -0.05 31.44 1.57
N ASP A 121 -0.40 31.81 0.34
CA ASP A 121 -0.35 30.98 -0.88
C ASP A 121 1.03 30.92 -1.54
N ALA A 122 1.98 31.77 -1.11
CA ALA A 122 3.37 31.76 -1.59
C ALA A 122 4.15 30.50 -1.17
N ALA A 123 3.62 29.71 -0.22
CA ALA A 123 4.22 28.44 0.20
C ALA A 123 3.62 27.24 -0.53
N SER A 124 4.49 26.44 -1.15
CA SER A 124 4.19 25.12 -1.67
C SER A 124 4.94 24.04 -0.87
N TYR A 125 4.37 22.83 -0.84
CA TYR A 125 4.89 21.70 -0.06
C TYR A 125 5.16 20.51 -0.97
N HIS A 126 6.26 19.81 -0.75
CA HIS A 126 6.57 18.57 -1.46
C HIS A 126 5.76 17.41 -0.85
N LEU A 127 4.45 17.39 -1.11
CA LEU A 127 3.50 16.48 -0.46
C LEU A 127 3.84 15.00 -0.68
N LEU A 128 4.36 14.64 -1.86
CA LEU A 128 4.75 13.26 -2.16
C LEU A 128 5.89 12.78 -1.26
N LEU A 129 6.99 13.54 -1.16
CA LEU A 129 8.11 13.26 -0.27
C LEU A 129 7.70 13.27 1.22
N LEU A 130 6.93 14.28 1.64
CA LEU A 130 6.43 14.39 3.01
C LEU A 130 5.54 13.19 3.40
N SER A 131 4.70 12.71 2.49
CA SER A 131 3.86 11.53 2.72
C SER A 131 4.71 10.27 3.00
N ARG A 132 5.87 10.12 2.33
CA ARG A 132 6.82 9.04 2.60
C ARG A 132 7.45 9.14 3.99
N TYR A 133 7.49 10.34 4.57
CA TYR A 133 7.89 10.57 5.96
C TYR A 133 6.73 10.47 6.97
N LEU A 134 5.54 10.06 6.52
CA LEU A 134 4.29 10.02 7.30
C LEU A 134 3.83 11.41 7.76
N ILE A 135 4.22 12.46 7.04
CA ILE A 135 3.81 13.84 7.29
C ILE A 135 2.73 14.17 6.27
N HIS A 136 1.53 14.47 6.77
CA HIS A 136 0.35 14.78 5.96
C HIS A 136 -0.15 16.16 6.33
N ASP A 137 -0.74 16.85 5.36
CA ASP A 137 -1.36 18.14 5.60
C ASP A 137 -2.53 17.97 6.59
N PRO A 138 -2.57 18.73 7.71
CA PRO A 138 -3.70 18.71 8.63
C PRO A 138 -5.04 19.11 8.00
N GLN A 139 -5.03 19.84 6.89
CA GLN A 139 -6.22 20.32 6.19
C GLN A 139 -6.67 19.39 5.05
N ASP A 140 -5.85 18.41 4.66
CA ASP A 140 -6.20 17.42 3.64
C ASP A 140 -7.27 16.46 4.18
N GLU A 141 -8.47 16.52 3.61
CA GLU A 141 -9.60 15.67 3.96
C GLU A 141 -9.40 14.21 3.51
N THR A 142 -8.42 13.94 2.64
CA THR A 142 -8.18 12.64 1.99
C THR A 142 -6.71 12.19 2.01
N PRO A 143 -6.08 12.05 3.19
CA PRO A 143 -4.66 11.71 3.25
C PRO A 143 -4.38 10.33 2.64
N PRO A 144 -3.25 10.12 1.95
CA PRO A 144 -2.86 8.83 1.40
C PRO A 144 -2.69 7.74 2.48
N LEU A 145 -3.71 6.89 2.66
CA LEU A 145 -3.76 5.87 3.72
C LEU A 145 -2.93 4.59 3.47
N LEU A 146 -2.23 4.47 2.33
CA LEU A 146 -1.54 3.26 1.89
C LEU A 146 -0.49 2.77 2.91
N MET A 147 0.38 3.68 3.39
CA MET A 147 1.43 3.31 4.35
C MET A 147 0.87 2.94 5.71
N THR A 148 -0.16 3.66 6.17
CA THR A 148 -0.88 3.34 7.41
C THR A 148 -1.50 1.94 7.34
N PHE A 149 -2.09 1.60 6.20
CA PHE A 149 -2.64 0.26 5.97
C PHE A 149 -1.55 -0.82 6.05
N TYR A 150 -0.40 -0.62 5.39
CA TYR A 150 0.72 -1.55 5.46
C TYR A 150 1.17 -1.80 6.90
N LEU A 151 1.29 -0.74 7.71
CA LEU A 151 1.65 -0.84 9.13
C LEU A 151 0.63 -1.63 9.95
N VAL A 152 -0.68 -1.45 9.69
CA VAL A 152 -1.74 -2.20 10.38
C VAL A 152 -1.66 -3.69 10.04
N VAL A 153 -1.48 -4.05 8.78
CA VAL A 153 -1.30 -5.46 8.36
C VAL A 153 -0.06 -6.04 9.01
N LEU A 154 1.08 -5.34 8.95
CA LEU A 154 2.33 -5.78 9.57
C LEU A 154 2.16 -6.01 11.08
N LEU A 155 1.42 -5.13 11.77
CA LEU A 155 1.10 -5.30 13.18
C LEU A 155 0.28 -6.57 13.43
N LEU A 156 -0.79 -6.83 12.66
CA LEU A 156 -1.61 -8.04 12.79
C LEU A 156 -0.78 -9.32 12.61
N LEU A 157 0.14 -9.31 11.64
CA LEU A 157 1.01 -10.44 11.35
C LEU A 157 2.04 -10.67 12.45
N SER A 158 2.65 -9.60 12.97
CA SER A 158 3.57 -9.69 14.11
C SER A 158 2.87 -10.29 15.35
N LEU A 159 1.63 -9.86 15.63
CA LEU A 159 0.80 -10.40 16.72
C LEU A 159 0.48 -11.88 16.50
N SER A 160 0.20 -12.28 15.26
CA SER A 160 -0.02 -13.69 14.94
C SER A 160 1.20 -14.54 15.27
N LEU A 161 2.40 -14.11 14.85
CA LEU A 161 3.67 -14.81 15.09
C LEU A 161 4.00 -14.95 16.59
N ILE A 162 3.80 -13.89 17.36
CA ILE A 162 3.96 -13.91 18.83
C ILE A 162 3.10 -15.03 19.44
N LEU A 163 1.84 -15.15 18.98
CA LEU A 163 0.91 -16.17 19.46
C LEU A 163 1.30 -17.59 19.02
N VAL A 164 1.89 -17.77 17.83
CA VAL A 164 2.43 -19.07 17.37
C VAL A 164 3.53 -19.58 18.30
N ILE A 165 4.49 -18.70 18.63
CA ILE A 165 5.59 -19.05 19.54
C ILE A 165 5.04 -19.33 20.95
N HIS A 166 4.10 -18.49 21.41
CA HIS A 166 3.45 -18.68 22.71
C HIS A 166 2.78 -20.06 22.81
N ASN A 167 2.07 -20.49 21.76
CA ASN A 167 1.41 -21.79 21.72
C ASN A 167 2.42 -22.93 21.84
N SER A 168 3.54 -22.83 21.12
CA SER A 168 4.63 -23.82 21.17
C SER A 168 5.23 -23.94 22.58
N PHE A 169 5.50 -22.82 23.24
CA PHE A 169 5.95 -22.82 24.64
C PHE A 169 4.89 -23.34 25.60
N ALA A 170 3.63 -22.95 25.44
CA ALA A 170 2.54 -23.41 26.30
C ALA A 170 2.38 -24.93 26.24
N VAL A 171 2.47 -25.54 25.06
CA VAL A 171 2.44 -27.00 24.89
C VAL A 171 3.65 -27.66 25.56
N SER A 172 4.85 -27.14 25.33
CA SER A 172 6.10 -27.69 25.90
C SER A 172 6.16 -27.61 27.43
N MET A 173 5.76 -26.47 27.99
CA MET A 173 5.80 -26.24 29.43
C MET A 173 4.69 -27.02 30.15
N ASN A 174 3.49 -27.11 29.56
CA ASN A 174 2.39 -27.90 30.15
C ASN A 174 2.71 -29.40 30.23
N ALA A 175 3.50 -29.93 29.29
CA ALA A 175 3.95 -31.32 29.35
C ALA A 175 4.78 -31.66 30.61
N ARG A 176 5.30 -30.64 31.31
CA ARG A 176 6.19 -30.78 32.47
C ARG A 176 5.58 -30.30 33.78
N VAL A 177 4.27 -30.03 33.81
CA VAL A 177 3.57 -29.55 35.01
C VAL A 177 3.87 -30.44 36.22
N HIS A 178 3.82 -31.75 36.05
CA HIS A 178 4.10 -32.71 37.13
C HIS A 178 5.54 -32.61 37.67
N GLN A 179 6.54 -32.54 36.79
CA GLN A 179 7.96 -32.42 37.19
C GLN A 179 8.20 -31.15 38.01
N PHE A 180 7.65 -30.02 37.57
CA PHE A 180 7.75 -28.76 38.32
C PHE A 180 6.89 -28.76 39.59
N GLY A 181 5.81 -29.55 39.63
CA GLY A 181 5.06 -29.85 40.85
C GLY A 181 5.92 -30.54 41.90
N ILE A 182 6.68 -31.57 41.53
CA ILE A 182 7.62 -32.26 42.42
C ILE A 182 8.70 -31.29 42.92
N PHE A 183 9.30 -30.49 42.03
CA PHE A 183 10.30 -29.51 42.46
C PHE A 183 9.72 -28.48 43.42
N SER A 184 8.48 -28.03 43.20
CA SER A 184 7.80 -27.12 44.13
C SER A 184 7.50 -27.79 45.48
N SER A 185 7.16 -29.09 45.51
CA SER A 185 7.02 -29.86 46.77
C SER A 185 8.34 -29.97 47.54
N ILE A 186 9.47 -30.04 46.84
CA ILE A 186 10.81 -30.13 47.44
C ILE A 186 11.31 -28.73 47.91
N GLY A 187 10.59 -27.65 47.56
CA GLY A 187 10.90 -26.28 48.02
C GLY A 187 11.38 -25.31 46.94
N ALA A 188 11.30 -25.67 45.65
CA ALA A 188 11.64 -24.75 44.56
C ALA A 188 10.70 -23.54 44.55
N THR A 189 11.26 -22.33 44.54
CA THR A 189 10.46 -21.10 44.52
C THR A 189 9.88 -20.82 43.11
N PRO A 190 8.73 -20.14 43.01
CA PRO A 190 8.19 -19.69 41.71
C PRO A 190 9.20 -18.90 40.86
N GLY A 191 10.07 -18.12 41.51
CA GLY A 191 11.16 -17.41 40.83
C GLY A 191 12.16 -18.36 40.18
N GLN A 192 12.59 -19.41 40.88
CA GLN A 192 13.54 -20.40 40.37
C GLN A 192 12.96 -21.17 39.17
N ILE A 193 11.69 -21.61 39.24
CA ILE A 193 11.01 -22.31 38.14
C ILE A 193 10.90 -21.40 36.91
N ARG A 194 10.47 -20.15 37.10
CA ARG A 194 10.35 -19.19 36.00
C ARG A 194 11.71 -18.90 35.35
N THR A 195 12.75 -18.66 36.13
CA THR A 195 14.10 -18.40 35.59
C THR A 195 14.62 -19.61 34.83
N CYS A 196 14.42 -20.83 35.33
CA CYS A 196 14.79 -22.06 34.63
C CYS A 196 14.11 -22.16 33.26
N LEU A 197 12.78 -21.94 33.21
CA LEU A 197 12.01 -21.99 31.95
C LEU A 197 12.43 -20.90 30.97
N MET A 198 12.73 -19.69 31.46
CA MET A 198 13.21 -18.60 30.61
C MET A 198 14.62 -18.85 30.07
N GLN A 199 15.51 -19.44 30.85
CA GLN A 199 16.85 -19.83 30.39
C GLN A 199 16.78 -20.90 29.30
N GLU A 200 15.89 -21.88 29.46
CA GLU A 200 15.65 -22.90 28.44
C GLU A 200 15.08 -22.31 27.15
N ALA A 201 14.12 -21.39 27.27
CA ALA A 201 13.57 -20.67 26.12
C ALA A 201 14.66 -19.86 25.39
N ALA A 202 15.52 -19.16 26.13
CA ALA A 202 16.64 -18.44 25.54
C ALA A 202 17.57 -19.40 24.77
N VAL A 203 18.03 -20.48 25.40
CA VAL A 203 18.94 -21.46 24.76
C VAL A 203 18.31 -22.09 23.52
N LEU A 204 17.02 -22.43 23.55
CA LEU A 204 16.32 -23.02 22.41
C LEU A 204 16.12 -22.02 21.27
N CYS A 205 15.93 -20.74 21.56
CA CYS A 205 15.58 -19.76 20.53
C CYS A 205 16.78 -18.97 19.99
N THR A 206 17.90 -18.84 20.71
CA THR A 206 19.03 -18.01 20.25
C THR A 206 19.53 -18.40 18.86
N ALA A 207 19.88 -19.68 18.63
CA ALA A 207 20.38 -20.11 17.33
C ALA A 207 19.31 -20.02 16.22
N PRO A 208 18.07 -20.51 16.41
CA PRO A 208 16.99 -20.32 15.43
C PRO A 208 16.71 -18.87 15.07
N VAL A 209 16.73 -17.95 16.04
CA VAL A 209 16.49 -16.53 15.79
C VAL A 209 17.61 -15.92 14.95
N MET A 210 18.87 -16.21 15.29
CA MET A 210 20.01 -15.71 14.51
C MET A 210 20.00 -16.25 13.08
N VAL A 211 19.79 -17.55 12.90
CA VAL A 211 19.70 -18.17 11.57
C VAL A 211 18.50 -17.63 10.80
N GLY A 212 17.36 -17.42 11.48
CA GLY A 212 16.17 -16.82 10.89
C GLY A 212 16.44 -15.43 10.36
N ILE A 213 17.01 -14.54 11.16
CA ILE A 213 17.36 -13.17 10.74
C ILE A 213 18.29 -13.20 9.51
N LEU A 214 19.37 -13.98 9.56
CA LEU A 214 20.31 -14.09 8.44
C LEU A 214 19.66 -14.60 7.15
N LEU A 215 18.82 -15.64 7.25
CA LEU A 215 18.08 -16.16 6.10
C LEU A 215 16.99 -15.20 5.62
N GLY A 216 16.39 -14.41 6.51
CA GLY A 216 15.45 -13.37 6.14
C GLY A 216 16.11 -12.28 5.31
N ILE A 217 17.32 -11.83 5.69
CA ILE A 217 18.12 -10.87 4.92
C ILE A 217 18.52 -11.46 3.56
N ALA A 218 19.02 -12.71 3.56
CA ALA A 218 19.39 -13.40 2.33
C ALA A 218 18.21 -13.55 1.37
N LEU A 219 17.03 -13.87 1.90
CA LEU A 219 15.79 -13.96 1.13
C LEU A 219 15.41 -12.59 0.53
N SER A 220 15.50 -11.51 1.31
CA SER A 220 15.25 -10.15 0.80
C SER A 220 16.20 -9.77 -0.34
N TYR A 221 17.48 -10.14 -0.21
CA TYR A 221 18.49 -9.92 -1.26
C TYR A 221 18.17 -10.70 -2.54
N VAL A 222 17.81 -11.99 -2.42
CA VAL A 222 17.39 -12.82 -3.55
C VAL A 222 16.13 -12.27 -4.21
N THR A 223 15.16 -11.81 -3.42
CA THR A 223 13.96 -11.15 -3.95
C THR A 223 14.34 -9.89 -4.71
N LYS A 224 15.21 -9.01 -4.17
CA LYS A 224 15.68 -7.80 -4.87
C LYS A 224 16.33 -8.15 -6.21
N GLN A 225 17.25 -9.12 -6.23
CA GLN A 225 17.87 -9.56 -7.49
C GLN A 225 16.85 -10.12 -8.48
N GLY A 226 15.85 -10.88 -8.01
CA GLY A 226 14.78 -11.37 -8.86
C GLY A 226 14.01 -10.23 -9.53
N ILE A 227 13.68 -9.17 -8.78
CA ILE A 227 13.01 -7.98 -9.33
C ILE A 227 13.93 -7.25 -10.31
N GLU A 228 15.23 -7.18 -10.03
CA GLU A 228 16.23 -6.57 -10.92
C GLU A 228 16.33 -7.31 -12.25
N ILE A 229 16.44 -8.64 -12.23
CA ILE A 229 16.49 -9.47 -13.44
C ILE A 229 15.21 -9.32 -14.27
N ILE A 230 14.04 -9.32 -13.62
CA ILE A 230 12.74 -9.18 -14.32
C ILE A 230 12.58 -7.80 -14.95
N GLY A 231 13.28 -6.78 -14.47
CA GLY A 231 13.18 -5.41 -14.98
C GLY A 231 14.52 -4.77 -15.30
N ALA A 232 15.46 -5.54 -15.85
CA ALA A 232 16.78 -5.07 -16.28
C ALA A 232 16.68 -4.20 -17.54
N ASP A 233 15.69 -4.45 -18.39
CA ASP A 233 15.44 -3.74 -19.65
C ASP A 233 14.40 -2.62 -19.50
N MET A 234 14.18 -2.09 -18.28
CA MET A 234 13.16 -1.07 -18.02
C MET A 234 13.76 0.35 -18.04
N PRO A 235 13.31 1.25 -18.94
CA PRO A 235 13.69 2.67 -18.89
C PRO A 235 13.19 3.35 -17.60
N GLY A 236 13.93 4.32 -17.08
CA GLY A 236 13.59 5.07 -15.87
C GLY A 236 13.81 4.35 -14.54
N ARG A 237 14.40 3.15 -14.53
CA ARG A 237 14.65 2.40 -13.30
C ARG A 237 16.02 2.72 -12.71
N TYR A 238 16.03 3.29 -11.50
CA TYR A 238 17.27 3.55 -10.77
C TYR A 238 17.83 2.26 -10.16
N ASN A 239 19.08 1.95 -10.51
CA ASN A 239 19.82 0.85 -9.89
C ASN A 239 20.29 1.25 -8.49
N ILE A 240 19.35 1.21 -7.54
CA ILE A 240 19.68 1.43 -6.13
C ILE A 240 20.28 0.13 -5.57
N ASN A 241 21.51 0.25 -5.07
CA ASN A 241 22.22 -0.85 -4.45
C ASN A 241 21.43 -1.35 -3.22
N PHE A 242 21.44 -2.67 -3.02
CA PHE A 242 20.84 -3.25 -1.83
C PHE A 242 21.54 -2.68 -0.59
N SER A 243 20.85 -1.79 0.10
CA SER A 243 21.37 -1.11 1.29
C SER A 243 20.80 -1.77 2.52
N TYR A 244 21.67 -2.37 3.32
CA TYR A 244 21.28 -2.97 4.59
C TYR A 244 21.83 -2.13 5.74
N HIS A 245 20.98 -1.26 6.29
CA HIS A 245 21.38 -0.43 7.42
C HIS A 245 21.49 -1.30 8.70
N PRO A 246 22.61 -1.23 9.45
CA PRO A 246 22.78 -1.98 10.70
C PRO A 246 21.68 -1.76 11.76
N ALA A 247 20.98 -0.63 11.70
CA ALA A 247 19.84 -0.34 12.55
C ALA A 247 18.70 -1.35 12.37
N ILE A 248 18.45 -1.83 11.14
CA ILE A 248 17.41 -2.83 10.84
C ILE A 248 17.76 -4.15 11.51
N PHE A 249 19.03 -4.56 11.48
CA PHE A 249 19.50 -5.74 12.20
C PHE A 249 19.27 -5.59 13.70
N ALA A 250 19.66 -4.45 14.28
CA ALA A 250 19.48 -4.19 15.69
C ALA A 250 17.99 -4.21 16.10
N VAL A 251 17.12 -3.57 15.30
CA VAL A 251 15.66 -3.54 15.53
C VAL A 251 15.05 -4.92 15.39
N THR A 252 15.35 -5.66 14.31
CA THR A 252 14.80 -7.01 14.08
C THR A 252 15.27 -8.00 15.15
N LEU A 253 16.52 -7.91 15.58
CA LEU A 253 17.08 -8.70 16.68
C LEU A 253 16.39 -8.37 18.01
N LEU A 254 16.24 -7.08 18.32
CA LEU A 254 15.58 -6.62 19.55
C LEU A 254 14.11 -7.05 19.58
N VAL A 255 13.36 -6.84 18.50
CA VAL A 255 11.96 -7.23 18.40
C VAL A 255 11.80 -8.75 18.44
N SER A 256 12.68 -9.52 17.78
CA SER A 256 12.67 -11.00 17.86
C SER A 256 12.96 -11.48 19.29
N PHE A 257 13.93 -10.88 19.96
CA PHE A 257 14.25 -11.19 21.36
C PHE A 257 13.07 -10.88 22.29
N LEU A 258 12.47 -9.70 22.18
CA LEU A 258 11.28 -9.31 22.95
C LEU A 258 10.11 -10.25 22.67
N THR A 259 9.91 -10.64 21.41
CA THR A 259 8.87 -11.60 20.98
C THR A 259 9.03 -12.94 21.70
N VAL A 260 10.23 -13.53 21.66
CA VAL A 260 10.51 -14.78 22.39
C VAL A 260 10.30 -14.62 23.89
N LEU A 261 10.78 -13.51 24.46
CA LEU A 261 10.65 -13.20 25.88
C LEU A 261 9.18 -13.18 26.30
N PHE A 262 8.34 -12.38 25.64
CA PHE A 262 6.92 -12.26 25.98
C PHE A 262 6.16 -13.57 25.73
N SER A 263 6.43 -14.25 24.62
CA SER A 263 5.78 -15.52 24.28
C SER A 263 6.08 -16.64 25.29
N ALA A 264 7.30 -16.71 25.82
CA ALA A 264 7.67 -17.70 26.85
C ALA A 264 7.28 -17.26 28.27
N TRP A 265 7.28 -15.95 28.53
CA TRP A 265 7.03 -15.41 29.87
C TRP A 265 5.62 -15.70 30.40
N ILE A 266 4.61 -15.56 29.53
CA ILE A 266 3.20 -15.80 29.88
C ILE A 266 2.99 -17.25 30.39
N PRO A 267 3.36 -18.31 29.65
CA PRO A 267 3.22 -19.69 30.12
C PRO A 267 4.16 -19.99 31.30
N ALA A 268 5.38 -19.45 31.33
CA ALA A 268 6.32 -19.66 32.43
C ALA A 268 5.79 -19.10 33.76
N ARG A 269 5.22 -17.88 33.75
CA ARG A 269 4.60 -17.26 34.93
C ARG A 269 3.38 -18.03 35.41
N LYS A 270 2.59 -18.56 34.47
CA LYS A 270 1.42 -19.38 34.80
C LYS A 270 1.84 -20.67 35.48
N LEU A 271 2.84 -21.37 34.94
CA LEU A 271 3.36 -22.62 35.47
C LEU A 271 4.05 -22.43 36.82
N SER A 272 4.87 -21.38 36.97
CA SER A 272 5.62 -21.14 38.21
C SER A 272 4.75 -20.84 39.42
N ARG A 273 3.49 -20.42 39.20
CA ARG A 273 2.52 -20.09 40.25
C ARG A 273 1.58 -21.26 40.57
N MET A 274 1.71 -22.41 39.90
CA MET A 274 0.90 -23.59 40.21
C MET A 274 1.33 -24.19 41.54
N THR A 275 0.37 -24.60 42.36
CA THR A 275 0.68 -25.30 43.60
C THR A 275 1.10 -26.74 43.31
N PRO A 276 1.89 -27.38 44.19
CA PRO A 276 2.24 -28.79 44.02
C PRO A 276 1.01 -29.70 43.95
N LEU A 277 -0.03 -29.35 44.70
CA LEU A 277 -1.30 -30.06 44.68
C LEU A 277 -2.00 -29.94 43.31
N ASP A 278 -1.99 -28.76 42.69
CA ASP A 278 -2.55 -28.55 41.34
C ASP A 278 -1.75 -29.31 40.27
N ALA A 279 -0.43 -29.42 40.45
CA ALA A 279 0.44 -30.14 39.55
C ALA A 279 0.32 -31.67 39.67
N ILE A 280 0.17 -32.20 40.89
CA ILE A 280 0.05 -33.65 41.18
C ILE A 280 -1.36 -34.18 40.91
N ARG A 281 -2.41 -33.39 41.21
CA ARG A 281 -3.77 -33.74 40.77
C ARG A 281 -3.87 -33.84 39.24
N GLY A 282 -2.88 -33.28 38.55
CA GLY A 282 -2.80 -33.18 37.11
C GLY A 282 -3.89 -32.25 36.60
N THR A 283 -3.57 -31.55 35.52
CA THR A 283 -4.61 -31.09 34.58
C THR A 283 -5.37 -32.27 33.92
N GLY A 284 -5.13 -33.52 34.33
CA GLY A 284 -5.70 -34.76 33.80
C GLY A 284 -7.16 -35.04 34.19
N GLY A 285 -7.74 -34.22 35.07
CA GLY A 285 -9.18 -34.12 35.20
C GLY A 285 -9.66 -32.82 34.58
N LEU A 286 -9.96 -32.80 33.27
CA LEU A 286 -10.91 -31.85 32.71
C LEU A 286 -12.32 -32.16 33.23
N GLN A 287 -12.49 -32.29 34.55
CA GLN A 287 -13.79 -32.36 35.17
C GLN A 287 -14.41 -30.98 35.04
N LEU A 288 -15.32 -30.85 34.10
CA LEU A 288 -16.26 -29.76 34.06
C LEU A 288 -16.91 -29.65 35.45
N LYS A 289 -16.73 -28.53 36.15
CA LYS A 289 -17.46 -28.24 37.41
C LYS A 289 -18.99 -28.35 37.24
N LYS A 290 -19.51 -28.37 35.99
CA LYS A 290 -20.89 -28.70 35.58
C LYS A 290 -20.90 -29.11 34.08
N LYS A 291 -21.58 -30.20 33.70
CA LYS A 291 -21.90 -30.52 32.29
C LYS A 291 -22.60 -29.31 31.66
N LYS A 292 -22.02 -28.71 30.62
CA LYS A 292 -22.63 -27.58 29.91
C LYS A 292 -23.12 -28.04 28.54
N HIS A 293 -24.42 -28.27 28.42
CA HIS A 293 -25.07 -28.65 27.17
C HIS A 293 -24.60 -27.77 26.00
N SER A 294 -24.21 -28.38 24.88
CA SER A 294 -23.84 -27.69 23.64
C SER A 294 -24.97 -27.86 22.62
N PRO A 295 -26.05 -27.05 22.70
CA PRO A 295 -27.30 -27.30 21.99
C PRO A 295 -27.13 -27.43 20.47
N VAL A 296 -26.27 -26.60 19.87
CA VAL A 296 -26.01 -26.63 18.43
C VAL A 296 -25.30 -27.92 18.00
N LEU A 297 -24.26 -28.34 18.74
CA LEU A 297 -23.49 -29.55 18.40
C LEU A 297 -24.25 -30.83 18.72
N SER A 298 -25.04 -30.84 19.81
CA SER A 298 -25.91 -31.97 20.14
C SER A 298 -27.05 -32.13 19.12
N LEU A 299 -27.59 -31.01 18.61
CA LEU A 299 -28.63 -31.03 17.59
C LEU A 299 -28.10 -31.56 16.24
N LEU A 300 -26.92 -31.12 15.81
CA LEU A 300 -26.36 -31.50 14.50
C LEU A 300 -25.71 -32.89 14.48
N PHE A 301 -25.12 -33.33 15.60
CA PHE A 301 -24.29 -34.54 15.62
C PHE A 301 -24.61 -35.52 16.75
N GLY A 302 -25.68 -35.31 17.52
CA GLY A 302 -26.11 -36.21 18.59
C GLY A 302 -25.16 -36.23 19.79
N THR A 303 -24.99 -37.41 20.38
CA THR A 303 -24.19 -37.61 21.60
C THR A 303 -22.70 -37.39 21.36
N GLU A 304 -22.17 -37.75 20.18
CA GLU A 304 -20.77 -37.46 19.84
C GLU A 304 -20.50 -35.96 19.69
N GLY A 305 -21.51 -35.20 19.24
CA GLY A 305 -21.48 -33.74 19.21
C GLY A 305 -21.45 -33.10 20.59
N GLU A 306 -22.19 -33.67 21.55
CA GLU A 306 -22.15 -33.21 22.93
C GLU A 306 -20.80 -33.49 23.59
N LEU A 307 -20.20 -34.66 23.33
CA LEU A 307 -18.86 -35.02 23.80
C LEU A 307 -17.80 -34.08 23.21
N ALA A 308 -17.82 -33.85 21.89
CA ALA A 308 -16.94 -32.89 21.23
C ALA A 308 -17.10 -31.46 21.78
N GLY A 309 -18.35 -31.02 21.99
CA GLY A 309 -18.65 -29.70 22.55
C GLY A 309 -18.15 -29.53 23.99
N ASN A 310 -18.29 -30.57 24.81
CA ASN A 310 -17.78 -30.59 26.20
C ASN A 310 -16.25 -30.52 26.23
N ALA A 311 -15.59 -31.28 25.36
CA ALA A 311 -14.14 -31.26 25.21
C ALA A 311 -13.59 -29.87 24.84
N LEU A 312 -14.16 -29.25 23.80
CA LEU A 312 -13.77 -27.91 23.35
C LEU A 312 -14.00 -26.84 24.43
N LYS A 313 -15.09 -26.96 25.20
CA LYS A 313 -15.38 -26.04 26.32
C LYS A 313 -14.45 -26.24 27.50
N ALA A 314 -14.04 -27.47 27.78
CA ALA A 314 -13.14 -27.79 28.88
C ALA A 314 -11.77 -27.13 28.67
N GLN A 315 -11.31 -27.00 27.42
CA GLN A 315 -10.06 -26.31 27.07
C GLN A 315 -10.23 -24.88 26.50
N LYS A 316 -11.36 -24.21 26.78
CA LYS A 316 -11.70 -22.91 26.16
C LYS A 316 -10.59 -21.85 26.20
N LYS A 317 -9.74 -21.83 27.25
CA LYS A 317 -8.67 -20.84 27.41
C LYS A 317 -7.53 -21.08 26.42
N THR A 318 -7.07 -22.33 26.30
CA THR A 318 -6.01 -22.73 25.36
C THR A 318 -6.51 -22.69 23.92
N LEU A 319 -7.78 -23.06 23.71
CA LEU A 319 -8.41 -22.97 22.39
C LEU A 319 -8.55 -21.52 21.93
N ARG A 320 -8.93 -20.58 22.82
CA ARG A 320 -9.06 -19.16 22.47
C ARG A 320 -7.76 -18.57 21.93
N THR A 321 -6.60 -18.88 22.53
CA THR A 321 -5.31 -18.36 22.06
C THR A 321 -4.91 -18.92 20.70
N SER A 322 -5.17 -20.21 20.44
CA SER A 322 -4.88 -20.81 19.13
C SER A 322 -5.85 -20.32 18.05
N THR A 323 -7.14 -20.25 18.35
CA THR A 323 -8.15 -19.68 17.43
C THR A 323 -7.81 -18.23 17.10
N LEU A 324 -7.39 -17.42 18.09
CA LEU A 324 -7.00 -16.03 17.87
C LEU A 324 -5.78 -15.89 16.95
N SER A 325 -4.77 -16.74 17.15
CA SER A 325 -3.57 -16.75 16.29
C SER A 325 -3.92 -17.10 14.84
N LEU A 326 -4.73 -18.14 14.63
CA LEU A 326 -5.20 -18.52 13.29
C LEU A 326 -6.08 -17.43 12.67
N THR A 327 -7.00 -16.82 13.43
CA THR A 327 -7.81 -15.71 12.90
C THR A 327 -6.96 -14.53 12.47
N LEU A 328 -5.94 -14.15 13.25
CA LEU A 328 -5.06 -13.03 12.89
C LEU A 328 -4.20 -13.36 11.66
N SER A 329 -3.72 -14.60 11.54
CA SER A 329 -2.98 -15.04 10.36
C SER A 329 -3.86 -15.03 9.12
N PHE A 330 -5.08 -15.56 9.22
CA PHE A 330 -6.01 -15.61 8.09
C PHE A 330 -6.49 -14.21 7.71
N LEU A 331 -6.82 -13.37 8.69
CA LEU A 331 -7.23 -11.98 8.46
C LEU A 331 -6.12 -11.15 7.82
N GLY A 332 -4.88 -11.25 8.31
CA GLY A 332 -3.74 -10.57 7.70
C GLY A 332 -3.54 -11.02 6.26
N PHE A 333 -3.66 -12.33 5.98
CA PHE A 333 -3.59 -12.88 4.63
C PHE A 333 -4.71 -12.34 3.71
N THR A 334 -5.98 -12.38 4.13
CA THR A 334 -7.09 -11.90 3.30
C THR A 334 -7.07 -10.40 3.09
N MET A 335 -6.77 -9.61 4.14
CA MET A 335 -6.63 -8.16 4.02
C MET A 335 -5.52 -7.79 3.03
N THR A 336 -4.37 -8.47 3.10
CA THR A 336 -3.26 -8.26 2.16
C THR A 336 -3.71 -8.53 0.72
N LEU A 337 -4.34 -9.68 0.46
CA LEU A 337 -4.82 -10.03 -0.89
C LEU A 337 -5.87 -9.04 -1.42
N CYS A 338 -6.87 -8.69 -0.60
CA CYS A 338 -7.92 -7.76 -0.99
C CYS A 338 -7.36 -6.35 -1.24
N PHE A 339 -6.44 -5.89 -0.41
CA PHE A 339 -5.79 -4.59 -0.59
C PHE A 339 -5.08 -4.50 -1.92
N PHE A 340 -4.29 -5.52 -2.28
CA PHE A 340 -3.58 -5.50 -3.56
C PHE A 340 -4.48 -5.60 -4.77
N ALA A 341 -5.57 -6.37 -4.70
CA ALA A 341 -6.58 -6.36 -5.75
C ALA A 341 -7.20 -4.97 -5.94
N LEU A 342 -7.49 -4.27 -4.84
CA LEU A 342 -8.01 -2.90 -4.86
C LEU A 342 -6.98 -1.88 -5.37
N THR A 343 -5.70 -2.03 -5.01
CA THR A 343 -4.62 -1.18 -5.53
C THR A 343 -4.45 -1.38 -7.03
N ASP A 344 -4.47 -2.63 -7.51
CA ASP A 344 -4.38 -2.97 -8.94
C ASP A 344 -5.52 -2.32 -9.74
N LEU A 345 -6.76 -2.45 -9.22
CA LEU A 345 -7.93 -1.79 -9.80
C LEU A 345 -7.76 -0.26 -9.80
N SER A 346 -7.34 0.32 -8.67
CA SER A 346 -7.09 1.76 -8.56
C SER A 346 -6.06 2.25 -9.58
N THR A 347 -4.97 1.50 -9.81
CA THR A 347 -3.94 1.89 -10.78
C THR A 347 -4.42 1.84 -12.23
N LYS A 348 -5.31 0.91 -12.59
CA LYS A 348 -5.89 0.84 -13.96
C LYS A 348 -6.64 2.12 -14.34
N TYR A 349 -7.42 2.69 -13.41
CA TYR A 349 -8.24 3.88 -13.65
C TYR A 349 -7.47 5.19 -13.77
N THR A 350 -6.23 5.27 -13.27
CA THR A 350 -5.61 6.60 -13.03
C THR A 350 -4.74 7.09 -14.19
N TYR A 351 -4.28 6.22 -15.10
CA TYR A 351 -3.34 6.66 -16.15
C TYR A 351 -3.53 5.97 -17.51
N PHE A 352 -3.52 4.63 -17.54
CA PHE A 352 -3.44 3.93 -18.83
C PHE A 352 -4.75 3.94 -19.63
N GLU A 353 -5.91 3.70 -19.03
CA GLU A 353 -7.17 3.63 -19.80
C GLU A 353 -7.59 4.98 -20.41
N LYS A 354 -7.30 6.10 -19.75
CA LYS A 354 -7.73 7.44 -20.20
C LYS A 354 -6.97 7.92 -21.44
N TYR A 355 -5.68 7.61 -21.53
CA TYR A 355 -4.80 8.14 -22.59
C TYR A 355 -4.31 7.06 -23.57
N GLN A 356 -4.79 5.81 -23.46
CA GLN A 356 -4.30 4.70 -24.30
C GLN A 356 -4.47 4.97 -25.80
N ASP A 357 -5.43 5.77 -26.23
CA ASP A 357 -5.71 5.98 -27.66
C ASP A 357 -5.47 7.42 -28.13
N VAL A 358 -4.88 8.28 -27.28
CA VAL A 358 -4.61 9.69 -27.64
C VAL A 358 -3.19 9.92 -28.16
N TRP A 359 -2.30 8.93 -28.07
CA TRP A 359 -0.92 9.00 -28.55
C TRP A 359 -0.38 7.59 -28.84
N ASP A 360 0.57 7.49 -29.77
CA ASP A 360 1.38 6.27 -29.97
C ASP A 360 2.86 6.55 -29.69
N ILE A 361 3.36 7.69 -30.16
CA ILE A 361 4.70 8.19 -29.87
C ILE A 361 4.59 9.61 -29.32
N MET A 362 5.34 9.87 -28.27
CA MET A 362 5.45 11.17 -27.63
C MET A 362 6.91 11.58 -27.66
N ALA A 363 7.25 12.71 -28.29
CA ALA A 363 8.59 13.28 -28.21
C ALA A 363 8.57 14.61 -27.46
N THR A 364 9.53 14.79 -26.55
CA THR A 364 9.71 16.01 -25.76
C THR A 364 10.99 16.68 -26.21
N VAL A 365 10.86 17.87 -26.79
CA VAL A 365 11.98 18.70 -27.23
C VAL A 365 12.34 19.67 -26.12
N LYS A 366 13.57 19.56 -25.60
CA LYS A 366 14.03 20.30 -24.43
C LYS A 366 14.36 21.75 -24.78
N ASN A 367 13.99 22.67 -23.88
CA ASN A 367 14.39 24.08 -23.92
C ASN A 367 14.20 24.76 -25.28
N THR A 368 13.13 24.42 -26.00
CA THR A 368 12.86 24.93 -27.35
C THR A 368 11.45 25.49 -27.36
N LYS A 369 11.32 26.78 -27.73
CA LYS A 369 10.01 27.41 -27.91
C LYS A 369 9.37 26.85 -29.19
N ILE A 370 8.06 26.66 -29.18
CA ILE A 370 7.32 26.10 -30.32
C ILE A 370 7.51 26.91 -31.61
N GLU A 371 7.73 28.21 -31.49
CA GLU A 371 8.02 29.14 -32.59
C GLU A 371 9.35 28.83 -33.31
N ASP A 372 10.33 28.31 -32.56
CA ASP A 372 11.67 27.98 -33.08
C ASP A 372 11.74 26.55 -33.64
N PHE A 373 10.64 25.80 -33.56
CA PHE A 373 10.59 24.41 -34.01
C PHE A 373 10.32 24.30 -35.52
N GLY A 374 11.36 23.96 -36.29
CA GLY A 374 11.33 24.01 -37.76
C GLY A 374 11.05 22.68 -38.48
N LEU A 375 10.74 21.59 -37.77
CA LEU A 375 10.63 20.24 -38.37
C LEU A 375 9.18 19.76 -38.60
N THR A 376 8.18 20.63 -38.43
CA THR A 376 6.75 20.28 -38.52
C THR A 376 6.38 19.54 -39.81
N GLN A 377 6.80 20.05 -40.97
CA GLN A 377 6.47 19.44 -42.26
C GLN A 377 7.21 18.10 -42.48
N ALA A 378 8.49 18.04 -42.10
CA ALA A 378 9.28 16.81 -42.23
C ALA A 378 8.72 15.66 -41.37
N LEU A 379 8.23 15.97 -40.17
CA LEU A 379 7.56 15.00 -39.31
C LEU A 379 6.21 14.56 -39.87
N ALA A 380 5.42 15.48 -40.41
CA ALA A 380 4.12 15.15 -41.01
C ALA A 380 4.23 14.26 -42.26
N GLU A 381 5.33 14.38 -43.02
CA GLU A 381 5.61 13.57 -44.22
C GLU A 381 6.29 12.23 -43.91
N THR A 382 6.58 11.93 -42.64
CA THR A 382 7.26 10.69 -42.23
C THR A 382 6.34 9.47 -42.39
N GLU A 383 6.84 8.41 -43.03
CA GLU A 383 6.08 7.17 -43.23
C GLU A 383 5.68 6.52 -41.89
N GLY A 384 4.37 6.29 -41.74
CA GLY A 384 3.74 5.73 -40.54
C GLY A 384 3.09 6.77 -39.63
N VAL A 385 3.26 8.08 -39.89
CA VAL A 385 2.54 9.15 -39.16
C VAL A 385 1.17 9.36 -39.77
N ASN A 386 0.11 9.15 -38.97
CA ASN A 386 -1.28 9.39 -39.38
C ASN A 386 -1.81 10.73 -38.83
N ASP A 387 -1.40 11.11 -37.62
CA ASP A 387 -1.74 12.40 -37.03
C ASP A 387 -0.56 12.95 -36.21
N LEU A 388 -0.31 14.26 -36.34
CA LEU A 388 0.76 15.00 -35.69
C LEU A 388 0.20 16.24 -35.02
N VAL A 389 0.51 16.43 -33.74
CA VAL A 389 0.23 17.66 -33.01
C VAL A 389 1.50 18.10 -32.28
N ILE A 390 1.96 19.31 -32.58
CA ILE A 390 3.05 19.95 -31.87
C ILE A 390 2.43 21.02 -30.99
N TYR A 391 2.71 20.96 -29.70
CA TYR A 391 2.12 21.88 -28.75
C TYR A 391 3.08 22.26 -27.62
N GLN A 392 2.82 23.42 -27.05
CA GLN A 392 3.53 23.96 -25.89
C GLN A 392 2.50 24.60 -24.95
N LYS A 393 2.81 24.62 -23.66
CA LYS A 393 1.90 25.12 -22.63
C LYS A 393 2.35 26.47 -22.12
N ALA A 394 1.41 27.34 -21.75
CA ALA A 394 1.64 28.57 -21.00
C ALA A 394 0.55 28.73 -19.94
N GLU A 395 0.74 29.64 -18.98
CA GLU A 395 -0.26 29.95 -17.95
C GLU A 395 -0.67 31.41 -18.03
N ALA A 396 -1.98 31.67 -17.99
CA ALA A 396 -2.54 33.01 -17.84
C ALA A 396 -3.67 33.01 -16.80
N LEU A 397 -4.23 34.19 -16.54
CA LEU A 397 -5.43 34.39 -15.74
C LEU A 397 -6.54 35.01 -16.60
N ILE A 398 -7.78 34.59 -16.38
CA ILE A 398 -8.96 35.16 -17.03
C ILE A 398 -9.92 35.74 -15.98
N PRO A 399 -10.28 37.04 -16.06
CA PRO A 399 -11.31 37.63 -15.23
C PRO A 399 -12.68 37.27 -15.80
N VAL A 400 -13.51 36.59 -15.00
CA VAL A 400 -14.83 36.11 -15.39
C VAL A 400 -15.90 36.86 -14.62
N PRO A 401 -16.76 37.66 -15.29
CA PRO A 401 -17.83 38.38 -14.62
C PRO A 401 -18.79 37.44 -13.87
N GLU A 402 -19.29 37.85 -12.71
CA GLU A 402 -20.25 37.05 -11.94
C GLU A 402 -21.52 36.68 -12.74
N GLU A 403 -21.95 37.55 -13.64
CA GLU A 403 -23.12 37.32 -14.50
C GLU A 403 -22.89 36.23 -15.55
N ALA A 404 -21.62 35.97 -15.91
CA ALA A 404 -21.24 34.98 -16.89
C ALA A 404 -21.24 33.55 -16.31
N ILE A 405 -21.37 33.37 -15.00
CA ILE A 405 -21.40 32.04 -14.37
C ILE A 405 -22.60 31.22 -14.86
N SER A 406 -22.38 29.94 -15.11
CA SER A 406 -23.42 29.01 -15.58
C SER A 406 -24.55 28.84 -14.55
N PRO A 407 -25.81 28.61 -14.99
CA PRO A 407 -26.92 28.31 -14.08
C PRO A 407 -26.66 27.08 -13.21
N GLU A 408 -25.98 26.07 -13.75
CA GLU A 408 -25.61 24.82 -13.07
C GLU A 408 -24.68 25.11 -11.89
N LEU A 409 -23.60 25.86 -12.11
CA LEU A 409 -22.65 26.22 -11.06
C LEU A 409 -23.27 27.19 -10.05
N ALA A 410 -24.09 28.14 -10.52
CA ALA A 410 -24.83 29.04 -9.63
C ALA A 410 -25.75 28.28 -8.67
N SER A 411 -26.38 27.19 -9.12
CA SER A 411 -27.24 26.34 -8.28
C SER A 411 -26.50 25.61 -7.15
N LEU A 412 -25.19 25.40 -7.31
CA LEU A 412 -24.33 24.78 -6.32
C LEU A 412 -23.78 25.77 -5.28
N GLY A 413 -24.13 27.06 -5.38
CA GLY A 413 -23.60 28.12 -4.52
C GLY A 413 -22.44 28.92 -5.16
N GLY A 414 -22.19 28.74 -6.46
CA GLY A 414 -21.19 29.48 -7.23
C GLY A 414 -19.77 28.87 -7.15
N PRO A 415 -18.79 29.50 -7.81
CA PRO A 415 -17.42 28.97 -7.94
C PRO A 415 -16.75 28.66 -6.59
N GLN A 416 -16.92 29.54 -5.60
CA GLN A 416 -16.28 29.40 -4.29
C GLN A 416 -16.81 28.22 -3.47
N ALA A 417 -18.07 27.81 -3.67
CA ALA A 417 -18.66 26.66 -2.98
C ALA A 417 -18.03 25.33 -3.43
N VAL A 418 -17.51 25.28 -4.65
CA VAL A 418 -16.97 24.06 -5.27
C VAL A 418 -15.44 24.07 -5.28
N ALA A 419 -14.82 25.20 -5.60
CA ALA A 419 -13.37 25.36 -5.75
C ALA A 419 -12.65 25.87 -4.49
N GLY A 420 -13.39 26.30 -3.46
CA GLY A 420 -12.81 26.77 -2.19
C GLY A 420 -11.88 27.98 -2.39
N SER A 421 -10.65 27.88 -1.88
CA SER A 421 -9.61 28.90 -2.00
C SER A 421 -8.87 28.90 -3.35
N SER A 422 -9.19 27.96 -4.26
CA SER A 422 -8.50 27.83 -5.55
C SER A 422 -8.86 28.93 -6.56
N ILE A 423 -9.90 29.73 -6.26
CA ILE A 423 -10.37 30.84 -7.09
C ILE A 423 -10.52 32.07 -6.20
N SER A 424 -9.97 33.19 -6.65
CA SER A 424 -10.09 34.50 -5.98
C SER A 424 -11.16 35.37 -6.64
N SER A 425 -11.89 36.13 -5.83
CA SER A 425 -12.80 37.18 -6.31
C SER A 425 -12.07 38.53 -6.33
N ALA A 426 -12.21 39.28 -7.42
CA ALA A 426 -11.69 40.63 -7.57
C ALA A 426 -12.72 41.51 -8.30
N GLU A 427 -13.15 42.60 -7.64
CA GLU A 427 -13.96 43.68 -8.23
C GLU A 427 -15.16 43.23 -9.09
N GLY A 428 -15.98 42.29 -8.58
CA GLY A 428 -17.19 41.82 -9.30
C GLY A 428 -16.91 40.81 -10.43
N SER A 429 -15.68 40.30 -10.49
CA SER A 429 -15.26 39.19 -11.36
C SER A 429 -14.51 38.13 -10.57
N TRP A 430 -14.52 36.90 -11.06
CA TRP A 430 -13.71 35.79 -10.58
C TRP A 430 -12.43 35.73 -11.38
N LEU A 431 -11.27 35.75 -10.71
CA LEU A 431 -9.99 35.56 -11.38
C LEU A 431 -9.68 34.07 -11.41
N VAL A 432 -9.70 33.49 -12.60
CA VAL A 432 -9.60 32.04 -12.82
C VAL A 432 -8.31 31.75 -13.58
N LYS A 433 -7.63 30.64 -13.24
CA LYS A 433 -6.49 30.17 -14.03
C LYS A 433 -6.95 29.77 -15.43
N ALA A 434 -6.21 30.24 -16.43
CA ALA A 434 -6.42 29.95 -17.84
C ALA A 434 -5.14 29.33 -18.42
N PRO A 435 -4.95 28.00 -18.28
CA PRO A 435 -3.89 27.29 -18.99
C PRO A 435 -4.06 27.49 -20.50
N ILE A 436 -2.99 27.83 -21.20
CA ILE A 436 -2.98 28.03 -22.64
C ILE A 436 -2.22 26.86 -23.27
N VAL A 437 -2.85 26.19 -24.21
CA VAL A 437 -2.24 25.15 -25.04
C VAL A 437 -2.05 25.73 -26.44
N ILE A 438 -0.80 26.05 -26.74
CA ILE A 438 -0.37 26.60 -28.03
C ILE A 438 -0.14 25.42 -28.96
N MET A 439 -0.88 25.36 -30.07
CA MET A 439 -0.81 24.25 -31.03
C MET A 439 -0.31 24.75 -32.38
N ASN A 440 0.38 23.90 -33.14
CA ASN A 440 0.65 24.20 -34.54
C ASN A 440 -0.66 24.42 -35.31
N ASP A 441 -0.66 25.39 -36.23
CA ASP A 441 -1.88 25.89 -36.89
C ASP A 441 -2.70 24.78 -37.55
N ASP A 442 -2.06 23.82 -38.24
CA ASP A 442 -2.74 22.69 -38.88
C ASP A 442 -3.47 21.78 -37.88
N ALA A 443 -2.90 21.57 -36.69
CA ALA A 443 -3.56 20.79 -35.65
C ALA A 443 -4.75 21.55 -35.05
N PHE A 444 -4.60 22.86 -34.84
CA PHE A 444 -5.68 23.70 -34.34
C PHE A 444 -6.87 23.74 -35.32
N MET A 445 -6.61 23.91 -36.61
CA MET A 445 -7.65 23.94 -37.63
C MET A 445 -8.42 22.60 -37.70
N ARG A 446 -7.71 21.47 -37.64
CA ARG A 446 -8.34 20.14 -37.59
C ARG A 446 -9.17 19.94 -36.33
N TYR A 447 -8.73 20.48 -35.20
CA TYR A 447 -9.51 20.44 -33.96
C TYR A 447 -10.80 21.28 -34.08
N CYS A 448 -10.75 22.47 -34.70
CA CYS A 448 -11.97 23.24 -35.02
C CYS A 448 -12.94 22.43 -35.89
N GLU A 449 -12.43 21.76 -36.94
CA GLU A 449 -13.24 20.90 -37.81
C GLU A 449 -13.89 19.73 -37.06
N GLN A 450 -13.15 19.08 -36.15
CA GLN A 450 -13.67 17.99 -35.31
C GLN A 450 -14.84 18.44 -34.43
N LEU A 451 -14.79 19.66 -33.91
CA LEU A 451 -15.86 20.25 -33.10
C LEU A 451 -17.02 20.84 -33.95
N GLY A 452 -16.88 20.87 -35.27
CA GLY A 452 -17.85 21.52 -36.16
C GLY A 452 -17.83 23.06 -36.08
N ILE A 453 -16.75 23.64 -35.56
CA ILE A 453 -16.53 25.09 -35.46
C ILE A 453 -15.81 25.56 -36.73
N THR A 454 -16.19 26.74 -37.25
CA THR A 454 -15.55 27.28 -38.46
C THR A 454 -14.08 27.57 -38.18
N PRO A 455 -13.13 26.92 -38.89
CA PRO A 455 -11.71 27.07 -38.60
C PRO A 455 -11.21 28.49 -38.88
N ARG A 456 -10.61 29.14 -37.88
CA ARG A 456 -9.96 30.44 -38.00
C ARG A 456 -8.72 30.49 -37.12
N LEU A 457 -7.68 31.22 -37.53
CA LEU A 457 -6.42 31.33 -36.79
C LEU A 457 -6.33 32.58 -35.88
N ASP A 458 -7.45 33.28 -35.68
CA ASP A 458 -7.52 34.56 -34.98
C ASP A 458 -8.25 34.48 -33.62
N GLY A 459 -8.50 33.28 -33.10
CA GLY A 459 -9.19 33.10 -31.82
C GLY A 459 -8.89 31.79 -31.09
N THR A 460 -9.54 31.60 -29.94
CA THR A 460 -9.37 30.46 -29.03
C THR A 460 -10.58 29.52 -29.04
N ILE A 461 -10.34 28.24 -28.77
CA ILE A 461 -11.38 27.29 -28.35
C ILE A 461 -11.26 27.13 -26.84
N MET A 462 -12.34 27.44 -26.11
CA MET A 462 -12.32 27.41 -24.64
C MET A 462 -12.92 26.11 -24.11
N LEU A 463 -12.16 25.39 -23.28
CA LEU A 463 -12.67 24.24 -22.52
C LEU A 463 -13.53 24.74 -21.37
N ASN A 464 -14.85 24.60 -21.51
CA ASN A 464 -15.83 25.07 -20.53
C ASN A 464 -16.27 23.91 -19.62
N GLN A 465 -15.35 23.41 -18.80
CA GLN A 465 -15.64 22.32 -17.85
C GLN A 465 -15.14 22.65 -16.46
N PHE A 466 -15.98 22.36 -15.47
CA PHE A 466 -15.71 22.50 -14.05
C PHE A 466 -16.17 21.27 -13.30
N TRP A 467 -15.38 20.78 -12.36
CA TRP A 467 -15.75 19.60 -11.57
C TRP A 467 -16.77 19.93 -10.48
N ASP A 468 -17.92 19.26 -10.48
CA ASP A 468 -18.89 19.28 -9.37
C ASP A 468 -18.39 18.40 -8.20
N SER A 469 -17.54 18.95 -7.34
CA SER A 469 -16.97 18.26 -6.17
C SER A 469 -17.99 17.99 -5.05
N LEU A 470 -19.15 18.65 -5.07
CA LEU A 470 -20.20 18.48 -4.06
C LEU A 470 -21.03 17.22 -4.31
N ASN A 471 -21.32 16.91 -5.58
CA ASN A 471 -22.17 15.77 -5.95
C ASN A 471 -21.42 14.62 -6.64
N SER A 472 -20.13 14.79 -6.94
CA SER A 472 -19.31 13.76 -7.59
C SER A 472 -17.94 13.61 -6.93
N ASN A 473 -17.26 12.49 -7.17
CA ASN A 473 -15.95 12.21 -6.59
C ASN A 473 -14.84 12.31 -7.65
N PHE A 474 -13.59 12.36 -7.21
CA PHE A 474 -12.44 12.58 -8.11
C PHE A 474 -12.22 11.46 -9.15
N ARG A 475 -12.79 10.26 -8.95
CA ARG A 475 -12.69 9.12 -9.90
C ARG A 475 -13.78 9.16 -10.96
N HIS A 476 -14.97 9.62 -10.59
CA HIS A 476 -16.11 9.79 -11.49
C HIS A 476 -16.53 11.26 -11.47
N ARG A 477 -15.65 12.12 -11.96
CA ARG A 477 -15.86 13.56 -11.99
C ARG A 477 -17.06 13.87 -12.88
N LYS A 478 -18.07 14.51 -12.32
CA LYS A 478 -19.16 15.09 -13.11
C LYS A 478 -18.74 16.50 -13.50
N MET A 479 -18.42 16.68 -14.78
CA MET A 479 -18.10 18.01 -15.31
C MET A 479 -19.38 18.78 -15.63
N ILE A 480 -19.42 20.04 -15.24
CA ILE A 480 -20.49 21.00 -15.54
C ILE A 480 -19.89 22.23 -16.23
N PRO A 481 -20.66 22.98 -17.05
CA PRO A 481 -20.19 24.23 -17.62
C PRO A 481 -19.82 25.22 -16.51
N PHE A 482 -18.70 25.94 -16.67
CA PHE A 482 -18.29 26.98 -15.72
C PHE A 482 -19.00 28.30 -16.02
N ILE A 483 -19.01 28.70 -17.30
CA ILE A 483 -19.66 29.92 -17.79
C ILE A 483 -20.80 29.63 -18.75
N LYS A 484 -21.68 30.63 -18.92
CA LYS A 484 -22.62 30.74 -20.02
C LYS A 484 -21.82 30.94 -21.30
N GLU A 485 -22.21 30.22 -22.35
CA GLU A 485 -21.56 30.25 -23.66
C GLU A 485 -21.97 31.50 -24.46
N ASN A 486 -21.75 32.68 -23.88
CA ASN A 486 -22.20 33.97 -24.44
C ASN A 486 -21.15 35.08 -24.41
N LEU A 487 -19.89 34.75 -24.10
CA LEU A 487 -18.78 35.69 -24.21
C LEU A 487 -18.22 35.63 -25.63
N ASP A 488 -18.07 36.79 -26.27
CA ASP A 488 -17.53 36.88 -27.63
C ASP A 488 -15.98 36.85 -27.64
N SER A 489 -15.34 37.20 -26.52
CA SER A 489 -13.88 37.22 -26.38
C SER A 489 -13.42 36.81 -24.97
N ALA A 490 -12.16 36.38 -24.88
CA ALA A 490 -11.47 35.99 -23.66
C ALA A 490 -10.35 37.00 -23.38
N VAL A 491 -10.39 37.62 -22.19
CA VAL A 491 -9.35 38.57 -21.76
C VAL A 491 -8.31 37.83 -20.94
N LEU A 492 -7.14 37.59 -21.52
CA LEU A 492 -6.03 36.91 -20.86
C LEU A 492 -5.10 37.94 -20.22
N ARG A 493 -4.72 37.69 -18.97
CA ARG A 493 -3.79 38.50 -18.19
C ARG A 493 -2.59 37.66 -17.80
N ASN A 494 -1.40 38.24 -17.89
CA ASN A 494 -0.21 37.60 -17.33
C ASN A 494 -0.36 37.44 -15.80
N LYS A 495 0.11 36.30 -15.29
CA LYS A 495 0.22 35.98 -13.88
C LYS A 495 1.18 36.92 -13.12
N ASP A 496 2.20 37.44 -13.79
CA ASP A 496 3.26 38.29 -13.20
C ASP A 496 2.81 39.75 -12.89
N GLY A 497 1.51 40.05 -12.96
CA GLY A 497 0.97 41.34 -12.51
C GLY A 497 1.14 42.52 -13.49
N ASN A 498 1.66 42.30 -14.70
CA ASN A 498 1.63 43.32 -15.75
C ASN A 498 0.18 43.69 -16.11
N SER A 499 -0.09 45.00 -16.27
CA SER A 499 -1.42 45.52 -16.59
C SER A 499 -1.85 45.33 -18.06
N GLU A 500 -0.99 44.74 -18.89
CA GLU A 500 -1.32 44.42 -20.28
C GLU A 500 -2.21 43.17 -20.33
N THR A 501 -3.19 43.20 -21.22
CA THR A 501 -4.18 42.14 -21.38
C THR A 501 -4.34 41.82 -22.85
N ALA A 502 -4.37 40.55 -23.21
CA ALA A 502 -4.71 40.12 -24.55
C ALA A 502 -6.21 39.83 -24.63
N ASP A 503 -6.91 40.55 -25.48
CA ASP A 503 -8.32 40.28 -25.78
C ASP A 503 -8.42 39.45 -27.06
N ILE A 504 -8.79 38.17 -26.93
CA ILE A 504 -8.83 37.22 -28.03
C ILE A 504 -10.26 36.73 -28.32
N PRO A 505 -10.71 36.69 -29.59
CA PRO A 505 -12.01 36.14 -29.96
C PRO A 505 -12.19 34.69 -29.51
N ILE A 506 -13.35 34.35 -28.94
CA ILE A 506 -13.74 32.97 -28.66
C ILE A 506 -14.39 32.40 -29.91
N LEU A 507 -13.75 31.40 -30.52
CA LEU A 507 -14.29 30.72 -31.72
C LEU A 507 -15.40 29.74 -31.36
N GLY A 508 -15.33 29.16 -30.16
CA GLY A 508 -16.38 28.33 -29.59
C GLY A 508 -15.99 27.74 -28.23
N TYR A 509 -16.97 27.12 -27.60
CA TYR A 509 -16.84 26.41 -26.34
C TYR A 509 -16.88 24.92 -26.56
N THR A 510 -16.15 24.17 -25.75
CA THR A 510 -16.11 22.71 -25.83
C THR A 510 -16.12 22.08 -24.45
N GLY A 511 -16.69 20.87 -24.37
CA GLY A 511 -16.52 19.94 -23.26
C GLY A 511 -15.48 18.84 -23.54
N GLU A 512 -14.86 18.85 -24.71
CA GLU A 512 -13.92 17.81 -25.12
C GLU A 512 -12.61 18.47 -25.52
N ALA A 513 -11.53 18.17 -24.79
CA ALA A 513 -10.18 18.61 -25.12
C ALA A 513 -9.67 17.90 -26.40
N PRO A 514 -8.72 18.50 -27.15
CA PRO A 514 -8.05 17.79 -28.22
C PRO A 514 -7.33 16.56 -27.67
N GLY A 515 -7.17 15.52 -28.48
CA GLY A 515 -6.46 14.30 -28.10
C GLY A 515 -4.98 14.58 -27.82
N LEU A 516 -4.66 14.99 -26.60
CA LEU A 516 -3.33 15.29 -26.09
C LEU A 516 -3.12 14.48 -24.80
N ARG A 517 -1.85 14.15 -24.50
CA ARG A 517 -1.47 13.49 -23.24
C ARG A 517 -1.33 14.53 -22.13
N GLU A 518 -2.41 15.26 -21.85
CA GLU A 518 -2.46 16.34 -20.88
C GLU A 518 -3.65 16.19 -19.94
N GLU A 519 -3.43 16.49 -18.66
CA GLU A 519 -4.49 16.65 -17.66
C GLU A 519 -4.56 18.11 -17.26
N TYR A 520 -5.77 18.64 -17.17
CA TYR A 520 -6.03 20.02 -16.80
C TYR A 520 -6.63 20.06 -15.40
N ASP A 521 -6.25 21.10 -14.64
CA ASP A 521 -6.75 21.35 -13.30
C ASP A 521 -8.28 21.50 -13.29
N ASP A 522 -8.93 20.95 -12.25
CA ASP A 522 -10.38 20.83 -12.12
C ASP A 522 -11.17 22.15 -12.15
N TYR A 523 -10.49 23.26 -11.88
CA TYR A 523 -11.09 24.59 -11.69
C TYR A 523 -10.44 25.64 -12.61
N THR A 524 -10.32 25.32 -13.90
CA THR A 524 -9.64 26.17 -14.88
C THR A 524 -10.42 26.36 -16.17
N LEU A 525 -10.09 27.41 -16.92
CA LEU A 525 -10.62 27.66 -18.26
C LEU A 525 -9.49 27.53 -19.29
N VAL A 526 -9.27 26.30 -19.77
CA VAL A 526 -8.20 26.01 -20.72
C VAL A 526 -8.49 26.67 -22.07
N GLN A 527 -7.47 27.31 -22.63
CA GLN A 527 -7.51 27.95 -23.95
C GLN A 527 -6.68 27.13 -24.93
N PHE A 528 -7.30 26.64 -26.00
CA PHE A 528 -6.57 26.08 -27.14
C PHE A 528 -6.41 27.19 -28.18
N ILE A 529 -5.16 27.51 -28.54
CA ILE A 529 -4.87 28.58 -29.50
C ILE A 529 -3.90 28.12 -30.58
N PRO A 530 -3.98 28.68 -31.80
CA PRO A 530 -2.99 28.44 -32.85
C PRO A 530 -1.69 29.21 -32.59
N LEU A 531 -0.58 28.68 -33.08
CA LEU A 531 0.75 29.29 -33.01
C LEU A 531 0.76 30.70 -33.62
N SER A 532 0.09 30.88 -34.76
CA SER A 532 -0.06 32.19 -35.41
C SER A 532 -0.74 33.26 -34.55
N LEU A 533 -1.61 32.86 -33.61
CA LEU A 533 -2.22 33.78 -32.64
C LEU A 533 -1.27 34.04 -31.48
N TRP A 534 -0.62 32.99 -30.96
CA TRP A 534 0.35 33.09 -29.87
C TRP A 534 1.47 34.10 -30.17
N GLU A 535 2.05 34.07 -31.38
CA GLU A 535 3.10 35.01 -31.78
C GLU A 535 2.69 36.48 -31.65
N LYS A 536 1.38 36.78 -31.73
CA LYS A 536 0.82 38.14 -31.61
C LYS A 536 0.53 38.55 -30.17
N ILE A 537 0.30 37.60 -29.27
CA ILE A 537 -0.19 37.86 -27.90
C ILE A 537 0.82 37.47 -26.81
N LYS A 538 1.92 36.79 -27.13
CA LYS A 538 2.90 36.27 -26.17
C LYS A 538 3.46 37.34 -25.23
N GLU A 539 3.69 38.56 -25.72
CA GLU A 539 4.19 39.67 -24.91
C GLU A 539 3.19 40.08 -23.80
N GLN A 540 1.90 39.80 -23.99
CA GLN A 540 0.80 40.21 -23.10
C GLN A 540 0.32 39.09 -22.16
N THR A 541 0.64 37.83 -22.45
CA THR A 541 0.04 36.65 -21.82
C THR A 541 0.99 35.82 -20.96
N GLY A 542 2.30 36.07 -21.04
CA GLY A 542 3.33 35.41 -20.24
C GLY A 542 4.28 34.55 -21.10
N GLU A 543 5.36 34.05 -20.50
CA GLU A 543 6.28 33.13 -21.20
C GLU A 543 5.72 31.70 -21.24
N PRO A 544 5.94 30.96 -22.34
CA PRO A 544 5.57 29.56 -22.40
C PRO A 544 6.52 28.71 -21.53
N GLN A 545 6.09 27.50 -21.19
CA GLN A 545 6.94 26.48 -20.57
C GLN A 545 8.14 26.16 -21.48
N LYS A 546 9.23 25.67 -20.88
CA LYS A 546 10.52 25.47 -21.57
C LYS A 546 10.48 24.43 -22.70
N ASP A 547 9.72 23.36 -22.53
CA ASP A 547 9.73 22.21 -23.43
C ASP A 547 8.59 22.29 -24.45
N THR A 548 8.84 21.77 -25.65
CA THR A 548 7.83 21.57 -26.71
C THR A 548 7.51 20.09 -26.85
N TYR A 549 6.23 19.77 -26.99
CA TYR A 549 5.73 18.39 -27.05
C TYR A 549 5.26 18.05 -28.47
N ILE A 550 5.60 16.86 -28.94
CA ILE A 550 5.27 16.35 -30.28
C ILE A 550 4.48 15.04 -30.13
N ARG A 551 3.16 15.13 -30.25
CA ARG A 551 2.27 13.97 -30.15
C ARG A 551 2.05 13.39 -31.52
N ILE A 552 2.27 12.09 -31.65
CA ILE A 552 2.12 11.34 -32.90
C ILE A 552 1.13 10.19 -32.70
N LEU A 553 0.19 10.05 -33.63
CA LEU A 553 -0.60 8.82 -33.80
C LEU A 553 -0.12 8.11 -35.06
N ALA A 554 0.12 6.82 -34.93
CA ALA A 554 0.51 5.96 -36.03
C ALA A 554 -0.71 5.50 -36.83
N GLU A 555 -0.49 4.76 -37.91
CA GLU A 555 -1.57 4.06 -38.60
C GLU A 555 -2.33 3.13 -37.64
N LYS A 556 -3.66 3.07 -37.83
CA LYS A 556 -4.55 2.38 -36.88
C LYS A 556 -4.19 0.90 -36.75
N GLY A 557 -3.76 0.51 -35.55
CA GLY A 557 -3.42 -0.87 -35.22
C GLY A 557 -1.95 -1.24 -35.45
N ALA A 558 -1.05 -0.27 -35.54
CA ALA A 558 0.39 -0.50 -35.64
C ALA A 558 0.92 -1.46 -34.57
N ALA A 559 1.76 -2.40 -34.98
CA ALA A 559 2.41 -3.35 -34.09
C ALA A 559 3.58 -2.71 -33.32
N LEU A 560 4.05 -3.33 -32.23
CA LEU A 560 5.19 -2.83 -31.44
C LEU A 560 6.44 -2.58 -32.31
N ASP A 561 6.77 -3.51 -33.20
CA ASP A 561 7.95 -3.37 -34.07
C ASP A 561 7.82 -2.18 -35.04
N GLU A 562 6.60 -1.90 -35.51
CA GLU A 562 6.31 -0.77 -36.40
C GLU A 562 6.40 0.56 -35.65
N LEU A 563 5.89 0.60 -34.42
CA LEU A 563 5.98 1.75 -33.53
C LEU A 563 7.42 2.03 -33.11
N ASN A 564 8.21 1.02 -32.77
CA ASN A 564 9.63 1.18 -32.46
C ASN A 564 10.40 1.73 -33.67
N ALA A 565 10.14 1.20 -34.86
CA ALA A 565 10.77 1.70 -36.07
C ALA A 565 10.34 3.13 -36.41
N LEU A 566 9.09 3.52 -36.11
CA LEU A 566 8.61 4.89 -36.26
C LEU A 566 9.25 5.82 -35.22
N GLU A 567 9.33 5.39 -33.96
CA GLU A 567 9.99 6.13 -32.88
C GLU A 567 11.46 6.42 -33.22
N ASP A 568 12.22 5.40 -33.66
CA ASP A 568 13.61 5.56 -34.09
C ASP A 568 13.75 6.59 -35.22
N ARG A 569 12.84 6.57 -36.21
CA ARG A 569 12.84 7.55 -37.32
C ARG A 569 12.57 8.96 -36.83
N ILE A 570 11.57 9.13 -35.97
CA ILE A 570 11.20 10.44 -35.40
C ILE A 570 12.33 10.97 -34.53
N LEU A 571 12.86 10.15 -33.62
CA LEU A 571 13.95 10.54 -32.74
C LEU A 571 15.21 10.91 -33.55
N GLN A 572 15.54 10.15 -34.60
CA GLN A 572 16.68 10.47 -35.48
C GLN A 572 16.50 11.81 -36.20
N LEU A 573 15.28 12.14 -36.64
CA LEU A 573 14.98 13.42 -37.29
C LEU A 573 15.07 14.60 -36.31
N VAL A 574 14.48 14.47 -35.12
CA VAL A 574 14.43 15.54 -34.12
C VAL A 574 15.79 15.76 -33.47
N SER A 575 16.48 14.67 -33.08
CA SER A 575 17.79 14.72 -32.42
C SER A 575 18.93 15.26 -33.30
N ALA A 576 18.70 15.38 -34.62
CA ALA A 576 19.65 16.01 -35.53
C ALA A 576 19.80 17.52 -35.26
N SER A 577 18.76 18.17 -34.75
CA SER A 577 18.71 19.63 -34.56
C SER A 577 18.40 20.05 -33.13
N TYR A 578 17.81 19.17 -32.31
CA TYR A 578 17.33 19.50 -30.97
C TYR A 578 17.70 18.41 -29.96
N GLU A 579 17.79 18.76 -28.68
CA GLU A 579 17.83 17.77 -27.61
C GLU A 579 16.41 17.25 -27.37
N ALA A 580 16.20 15.95 -27.52
CA ALA A 580 14.87 15.34 -27.43
C ALA A 580 14.88 13.95 -26.82
N GLU A 581 13.80 13.64 -26.11
CA GLU A 581 13.49 12.33 -25.57
C GLU A 581 12.21 11.81 -26.23
N SER A 582 12.09 10.51 -26.43
CA SER A 582 10.89 9.87 -26.97
C SER A 582 10.37 8.77 -26.07
N GLU A 583 9.07 8.56 -26.14
CA GLU A 583 8.36 7.47 -25.49
C GLU A 583 7.41 6.81 -26.48
N ASN A 584 7.27 5.49 -26.37
CA ASN A 584 6.33 4.68 -27.12
C ASN A 584 5.30 4.05 -26.19
N ARG A 585 4.03 4.26 -26.49
CA ARG A 585 2.90 3.82 -25.66
C ARG A 585 2.89 2.32 -25.41
N VAL A 586 3.15 1.49 -26.44
CA VAL A 586 3.04 0.03 -26.29
C VAL A 586 4.20 -0.49 -25.44
N GLU A 587 5.39 0.06 -25.62
CA GLU A 587 6.54 -0.26 -24.78
C GLU A 587 6.34 0.20 -23.33
N GLU A 588 5.79 1.39 -23.11
CA GLU A 588 5.47 1.90 -21.78
C GLU A 588 4.44 1.00 -21.09
N LYS A 589 3.39 0.57 -21.81
CA LYS A 589 2.39 -0.37 -21.29
C LYS A 589 3.00 -1.71 -20.91
N ILE A 590 3.83 -2.29 -21.76
CA ILE A 590 4.54 -3.55 -21.47
C ILE A 590 5.44 -3.39 -20.24
N THR A 591 6.15 -2.27 -20.15
CA THR A 591 7.02 -1.94 -19.02
C THR A 591 6.21 -1.85 -17.73
N ASN A 592 5.11 -1.11 -17.73
CA ASN A 592 4.22 -0.99 -16.58
C ASN A 592 3.58 -2.33 -16.17
N ASP A 593 3.11 -3.14 -17.13
CA ASP A 593 2.56 -4.47 -16.86
C ASP A 593 3.60 -5.42 -16.24
N ARG A 594 4.86 -5.33 -16.67
CA ARG A 594 5.98 -6.08 -16.06
C ARG A 594 6.28 -5.58 -14.64
N ILE A 595 6.21 -4.27 -14.38
CA ILE A 595 6.37 -3.69 -13.03
C ILE A 595 5.26 -4.22 -12.11
N LEU A 596 4.00 -4.12 -12.52
CA LEU A 596 2.85 -4.62 -11.76
C LEU A 596 2.94 -6.13 -11.53
N SER A 597 3.37 -6.90 -12.53
CA SER A 597 3.58 -8.35 -12.40
C SER A 597 4.69 -8.70 -11.40
N SER A 598 5.78 -7.93 -11.39
CA SER A 598 6.86 -8.07 -10.42
C SER A 598 6.38 -7.82 -9.00
N TYR A 599 5.61 -6.75 -8.78
CA TYR A 599 4.95 -6.50 -7.50
C TYR A 599 4.05 -7.66 -7.07
N LYS A 600 3.18 -8.14 -7.97
CA LYS A 600 2.29 -9.29 -7.72
C LYS A 600 3.06 -10.54 -7.30
N LEU A 601 4.23 -10.80 -7.87
CA LEU A 601 5.08 -11.94 -7.50
C LEU A 601 5.63 -11.82 -6.08
N ILE A 602 6.18 -10.66 -5.71
CA ILE A 602 6.71 -10.40 -4.35
C ILE A 602 5.61 -10.62 -3.32
N ILE A 603 4.45 -10.02 -3.56
CA ILE A 603 3.29 -10.08 -2.69
C ILE A 603 2.73 -11.51 -2.61
N GLY A 604 2.62 -12.20 -3.75
CA GLY A 604 2.17 -13.58 -3.81
C GLY A 604 3.04 -14.52 -2.99
N SER A 605 4.37 -14.33 -3.03
CA SER A 605 5.33 -15.08 -2.21
C SER A 605 5.10 -14.83 -0.71
N PHE A 606 4.81 -13.59 -0.35
CA PHE A 606 4.51 -13.19 1.03
C PHE A 606 3.21 -13.83 1.53
N CYS A 607 2.15 -13.78 0.73
CA CYS A 607 0.88 -14.44 1.01
C CYS A 607 1.05 -15.96 1.17
N THR A 608 1.88 -16.60 0.34
CA THR A 608 2.19 -18.03 0.45
C THR A 608 2.88 -18.36 1.77
N LEU A 609 3.84 -17.54 2.17
CA LEU A 609 4.56 -17.71 3.42
C LEU A 609 3.62 -17.57 4.63
N LEU A 610 2.73 -16.57 4.62
CA LEU A 610 1.68 -16.40 5.63
C LEU A 610 0.73 -17.60 5.71
N ALA A 611 0.35 -18.14 4.56
CA ALA A 611 -0.49 -19.31 4.50
C ALA A 611 0.17 -20.51 5.19
N VAL A 612 1.45 -20.76 4.89
CA VAL A 612 2.23 -21.84 5.51
C VAL A 612 2.35 -21.66 7.02
N ILE A 613 2.60 -20.44 7.50
CA ILE A 613 2.70 -20.12 8.94
C ILE A 613 1.39 -20.43 9.67
N GLY A 614 0.28 -19.92 9.14
CA GLY A 614 -1.06 -20.14 9.71
C GLY A 614 -1.39 -21.63 9.80
N ILE A 615 -1.12 -22.37 8.72
CA ILE A 615 -1.33 -23.83 8.66
C ILE A 615 -0.44 -24.58 9.65
N ALA A 616 0.86 -24.29 9.69
CA ALA A 616 1.82 -24.97 10.56
C ALA A 616 1.46 -24.81 12.05
N ASN A 617 1.00 -23.63 12.44
CA ASN A 617 0.54 -23.36 13.80
C ASN A 617 -0.69 -24.20 14.17
N VAL A 618 -1.67 -24.25 13.28
CA VAL A 618 -2.91 -25.02 13.48
C VAL A 618 -2.62 -26.51 13.58
N PHE A 619 -1.76 -27.02 12.70
CA PHE A 619 -1.32 -28.40 12.72
C PHE A 619 -0.62 -28.75 14.04
N SER A 620 0.29 -27.88 14.50
CA SER A 620 1.02 -28.07 15.76
C SER A 620 0.09 -28.03 16.97
N TYR A 621 -0.88 -27.11 16.98
CA TYR A 621 -1.89 -26.98 18.03
C TYR A 621 -2.76 -28.24 18.15
N THR A 622 -3.34 -28.67 17.03
CA THR A 622 -4.27 -29.81 16.98
C THR A 622 -3.61 -31.11 17.43
N LEU A 623 -2.35 -31.32 17.03
CA LEU A 623 -1.57 -32.47 17.50
C LEU A 623 -1.28 -32.40 19.02
N GLY A 624 -0.94 -31.21 19.54
CA GLY A 624 -0.76 -30.98 20.97
C GLY A 624 -2.04 -31.21 21.77
N PHE A 625 -3.19 -30.75 21.24
CA PHE A 625 -4.52 -30.92 21.83
C PHE A 625 -4.91 -32.40 21.98
N LEU A 626 -4.72 -33.19 20.92
CA LEU A 626 -4.98 -34.63 20.97
C LEU A 626 -4.08 -35.37 21.96
N ARG A 627 -2.79 -35.00 22.00
CA ARG A 627 -1.83 -35.60 22.95
C ARG A 627 -2.24 -35.36 24.40
N GLN A 628 -2.72 -34.17 24.72
CA GLN A 628 -3.18 -33.81 26.07
C GLN A 628 -4.45 -34.56 26.51
N ARG A 629 -5.24 -35.08 25.55
CA ARG A 629 -6.53 -35.73 25.81
C ARG A 629 -6.51 -37.26 25.64
N LYS A 630 -5.33 -37.87 25.49
CA LYS A 630 -5.17 -39.32 25.32
C LYS A 630 -5.92 -40.14 26.39
N ARG A 631 -5.83 -39.74 27.67
CA ARG A 631 -6.50 -40.42 28.81
C ARG A 631 -8.01 -40.29 28.77
N GLU A 632 -8.53 -39.11 28.43
CA GLU A 632 -9.97 -38.85 28.27
C GLU A 632 -10.55 -39.73 27.14
N LEU A 633 -9.85 -39.81 26.01
CA LEU A 633 -10.23 -40.66 24.88
C LEU A 633 -10.19 -42.16 25.24
N ALA A 634 -9.19 -42.58 26.03
CA ALA A 634 -9.12 -43.95 26.55
C ALA A 634 -10.31 -44.28 27.47
N GLN A 635 -10.73 -43.34 28.33
CA GLN A 635 -11.92 -43.50 29.17
C GLN A 635 -13.20 -43.65 28.33
N TYR A 636 -13.36 -42.88 27.25
CA TYR A 636 -14.49 -43.07 26.34
C TYR A 636 -14.51 -44.45 25.69
N MET A 637 -13.36 -44.97 25.28
CA MET A 637 -13.26 -46.34 24.76
C MET A 637 -13.61 -47.39 25.83
N SER A 638 -13.17 -47.20 27.08
CA SER A 638 -13.50 -48.11 28.19
C SER A 638 -15.00 -48.14 28.52
N VAL A 639 -15.70 -47.02 28.34
CA VAL A 639 -17.15 -46.91 28.56
C VAL A 639 -17.96 -47.46 27.37
N GLY A 640 -17.30 -47.82 26.26
CA GLY A 640 -17.93 -48.48 25.11
C GLY A 640 -18.00 -47.64 23.83
N LEU A 641 -17.35 -46.47 23.76
CA LEU A 641 -17.28 -45.69 22.52
C LEU A 641 -16.41 -46.42 21.50
N THR A 642 -16.99 -46.77 20.35
CA THR A 642 -16.26 -47.48 19.29
C THR A 642 -15.18 -46.59 18.65
N PRO A 643 -14.13 -47.18 18.04
CA PRO A 643 -13.14 -46.42 17.28
C PRO A 643 -13.76 -45.57 16.16
N ALA A 644 -14.88 -46.02 15.57
CA ALA A 644 -15.63 -45.24 14.59
C ALA A 644 -16.30 -44.00 15.23
N GLY A 645 -16.87 -44.15 16.44
CA GLY A 645 -17.42 -43.03 17.21
C GLY A 645 -16.36 -41.98 17.58
N ILE A 646 -15.13 -42.40 17.90
CA ILE A 646 -14.00 -41.49 18.13
C ILE A 646 -13.61 -40.73 16.87
N ARG A 647 -13.58 -41.40 15.70
CA ARG A 647 -13.32 -40.71 14.42
C ARG A 647 -14.40 -39.66 14.12
N LYS A 648 -15.68 -39.97 14.37
CA LYS A 648 -16.79 -39.02 14.21
C LYS A 648 -16.62 -37.81 15.14
N LEU A 649 -16.22 -38.03 16.39
CA LEU A 649 -15.90 -36.98 17.34
C LEU A 649 -14.76 -36.08 16.85
N PHE A 650 -13.67 -36.66 16.33
CA PHE A 650 -12.56 -35.90 15.75
C PHE A 650 -12.99 -35.07 14.53
N CYS A 651 -13.85 -35.58 13.66
CA CYS A 651 -14.38 -34.80 12.54
C CYS A 651 -15.16 -33.57 13.01
N ILE A 652 -15.97 -33.71 14.06
CA ILE A 652 -16.75 -32.59 14.64
C ILE A 652 -15.80 -31.55 15.25
N GLU A 653 -14.79 -31.98 16.00
CA GLU A 653 -13.81 -31.06 16.58
C GLU A 653 -12.99 -30.34 15.51
N ALA A 654 -12.54 -31.07 14.48
CA ALA A 654 -11.84 -30.51 13.33
C ALA A 654 -12.66 -29.41 12.64
N LEU A 655 -13.96 -29.67 12.42
CA LEU A 655 -14.88 -28.70 11.82
C LEU A 655 -15.01 -27.44 12.67
N VAL A 656 -15.09 -27.55 13.99
CA VAL A 656 -15.20 -26.38 14.87
C VAL A 656 -13.87 -25.61 14.98
N ILE A 657 -12.74 -26.31 15.00
CA ILE A 657 -11.40 -25.70 15.11
C ILE A 657 -11.03 -24.95 13.83
N ALA A 658 -11.29 -25.54 12.66
CA ALA A 658 -11.07 -24.90 11.37
C ALA A 658 -12.15 -23.84 11.04
N GLY A 659 -13.41 -24.17 11.33
CA GLY A 659 -14.55 -23.33 10.95
C GLY A 659 -14.68 -22.04 11.72
N ARG A 660 -14.32 -22.00 13.02
CA ARG A 660 -14.43 -20.77 13.82
C ARG A 660 -13.57 -19.62 13.27
N PRO A 661 -12.27 -19.82 12.97
CA PRO A 661 -11.46 -18.79 12.36
C PRO A 661 -12.01 -18.30 11.02
N VAL A 662 -12.49 -19.22 10.18
CA VAL A 662 -13.06 -18.86 8.87
C VAL A 662 -14.34 -18.04 9.03
N LEU A 663 -15.26 -18.46 9.90
CA LEU A 663 -16.52 -17.75 10.18
C LEU A 663 -16.31 -16.37 10.79
N ILE A 664 -15.21 -16.15 11.52
CA ILE A 664 -14.86 -14.82 12.07
C ILE A 664 -14.17 -13.96 11.02
N THR A 665 -13.27 -14.55 10.22
CA THR A 665 -12.41 -13.81 9.30
C THR A 665 -13.17 -13.33 8.06
N LEU A 666 -14.06 -14.15 7.50
CA LEU A 666 -14.79 -13.76 6.29
C LEU A 666 -15.66 -12.50 6.47
N PRO A 667 -16.49 -12.36 7.53
CA PRO A 667 -17.23 -11.12 7.76
C PRO A 667 -16.33 -9.90 8.00
N LEU A 668 -15.21 -10.08 8.71
CA LEU A 668 -14.23 -9.01 8.91
C LEU A 668 -13.55 -8.60 7.59
N THR A 669 -13.32 -9.56 6.69
CA THR A 669 -12.78 -9.29 5.35
C THR A 669 -13.80 -8.56 4.49
N VAL A 670 -15.08 -8.94 4.56
CA VAL A 670 -16.17 -8.22 3.86
C VAL A 670 -16.30 -6.79 4.38
N PHE A 671 -16.28 -6.60 5.70
CA PHE A 671 -16.26 -5.26 6.30
C PHE A 671 -15.06 -4.45 5.82
N PHE A 672 -13.88 -5.07 5.79
CA PHE A 672 -12.66 -4.44 5.29
C PHE A 672 -12.79 -4.02 3.82
N ILE A 673 -13.28 -4.90 2.94
CA ILE A 673 -13.53 -4.59 1.53
C ILE A 673 -14.48 -3.39 1.41
N ILE A 674 -15.62 -3.40 2.13
CA ILE A 674 -16.57 -2.27 2.11
C ILE A 674 -15.92 -0.97 2.56
N PHE A 675 -15.13 -1.02 3.64
CA PHE A 675 -14.41 0.13 4.15
C PHE A 675 -13.41 0.67 3.13
N THR A 676 -12.58 -0.18 2.54
CA THR A 676 -11.56 0.24 1.56
C THR A 676 -12.16 0.70 0.24
N THR A 677 -13.26 0.07 -0.22
CA THR A 677 -14.00 0.51 -1.41
C THR A 677 -14.54 1.93 -1.21
N LYS A 678 -15.14 2.21 -0.05
CA LYS A 678 -15.62 3.55 0.29
C LYS A 678 -14.49 4.56 0.45
N ALA A 679 -13.44 4.20 1.18
CA ALA A 679 -12.28 5.07 1.39
C ALA A 679 -11.52 5.37 0.10
N SER A 680 -11.58 4.46 -0.89
CA SER A 680 -10.96 4.64 -2.20
C SER A 680 -11.92 5.23 -3.24
N PHE A 681 -13.17 5.55 -2.87
CA PHE A 681 -14.21 6.03 -3.80
C PHE A 681 -14.47 5.13 -5.02
N LEU A 682 -14.31 3.82 -4.87
CA LEU A 682 -14.55 2.83 -5.93
C LEU A 682 -16.01 2.36 -5.92
N GLU A 683 -16.55 2.03 -7.09
CA GLU A 683 -17.89 1.45 -7.17
C GLU A 683 -17.89 -0.03 -6.71
N PRO A 684 -18.84 -0.45 -5.86
CA PRO A 684 -18.90 -1.82 -5.38
C PRO A 684 -19.02 -2.88 -6.48
N LEU A 685 -19.66 -2.53 -7.60
CA LEU A 685 -19.91 -3.45 -8.71
C LEU A 685 -18.62 -3.77 -9.49
N GLU A 686 -17.70 -2.81 -9.58
CA GLU A 686 -16.40 -2.95 -10.23
C GLU A 686 -15.38 -3.68 -9.34
N VAL A 687 -15.49 -3.51 -8.01
CA VAL A 687 -14.59 -4.17 -7.06
C VAL A 687 -14.85 -5.67 -6.96
N LEU A 688 -16.11 -6.11 -7.04
CA LEU A 688 -16.50 -7.50 -6.79
C LEU A 688 -15.76 -8.55 -7.65
N PRO A 689 -15.59 -8.37 -8.98
CA PRO A 689 -14.84 -9.29 -9.83
C PRO A 689 -13.35 -9.40 -9.50
N GLU A 690 -12.74 -8.33 -9.02
CA GLU A 690 -11.30 -8.26 -8.74
C GLU A 690 -10.92 -8.93 -7.40
N ILE A 691 -11.89 -9.16 -6.52
CA ILE A 691 -11.63 -9.84 -5.25
C ILE A 691 -11.15 -11.28 -5.51
N PRO A 692 -10.00 -11.70 -4.96
CA PRO A 692 -9.42 -13.03 -5.20
C PRO A 692 -10.11 -14.14 -4.38
N VAL A 693 -11.44 -14.28 -4.55
CA VAL A 693 -12.28 -15.29 -3.89
C VAL A 693 -11.74 -16.71 -4.06
N PRO A 694 -11.24 -17.15 -5.25
CA PRO A 694 -10.69 -18.49 -5.41
C PRO A 694 -9.51 -18.78 -4.49
N ILE A 695 -8.61 -17.80 -4.30
CA ILE A 695 -7.43 -17.94 -3.44
C ILE A 695 -7.84 -17.99 -1.97
N ILE A 696 -8.77 -17.13 -1.56
CA ILE A 696 -9.32 -17.11 -0.19
C ILE A 696 -10.04 -18.43 0.12
N ALA A 697 -10.81 -18.96 -0.84
CA ALA A 697 -11.48 -20.25 -0.72
C ALA A 697 -10.48 -21.42 -0.65
N ALA A 698 -9.45 -21.42 -1.50
CA ALA A 698 -8.39 -22.42 -1.49
C ALA A 698 -7.64 -22.44 -0.15
N PHE A 699 -7.31 -21.27 0.40
CA PHE A 699 -6.67 -21.18 1.71
C PHE A 699 -7.61 -21.62 2.85
N SER A 700 -8.89 -21.25 2.79
CA SER A 700 -9.90 -21.75 3.74
C SER A 700 -9.97 -23.28 3.72
N LEU A 701 -10.04 -23.89 2.53
CA LEU A 701 -10.03 -25.34 2.36
C LEU A 701 -8.73 -25.97 2.86
N ALA A 702 -7.59 -25.33 2.64
CA ALA A 702 -6.30 -25.78 3.17
C ALA A 702 -6.30 -25.82 4.70
N ILE A 703 -6.88 -24.83 5.39
CA ILE A 703 -7.05 -24.87 6.86
C ILE A 703 -7.85 -26.11 7.27
N PHE A 704 -9.00 -26.37 6.63
CA PHE A 704 -9.79 -27.57 6.93
C PHE A 704 -9.02 -28.87 6.66
N ALA A 705 -8.31 -28.95 5.53
CA ALA A 705 -7.54 -30.11 5.13
C ALA A 705 -6.40 -30.41 6.13
N PHE A 706 -5.64 -29.39 6.55
CA PHE A 706 -4.53 -29.57 7.50
C PHE A 706 -5.01 -29.86 8.92
N VAL A 707 -6.11 -29.27 9.37
CA VAL A 707 -6.76 -29.65 10.64
C VAL A 707 -7.21 -31.10 10.58
N GLY A 708 -7.90 -31.49 9.51
CA GLY A 708 -8.34 -32.88 9.29
C GLY A 708 -7.17 -33.85 9.26
N LEU A 709 -6.08 -33.50 8.57
CA LEU A 709 -4.85 -34.29 8.51
C LEU A 709 -4.20 -34.45 9.89
N ALA A 710 -4.12 -33.37 10.68
CA ALA A 710 -3.58 -33.43 12.03
C ALA A 710 -4.41 -34.36 12.94
N TYR A 711 -5.74 -34.29 12.82
CA TYR A 711 -6.66 -35.19 13.53
C TYR A 711 -6.55 -36.63 13.05
N TYR A 712 -6.35 -36.87 11.77
CA TYR A 712 -6.12 -38.19 11.21
C TYR A 712 -4.83 -38.81 11.74
N ILE A 713 -3.70 -38.07 11.68
CA ILE A 713 -2.39 -38.54 12.17
C ILE A 713 -2.41 -38.75 13.69
N GLY A 714 -2.92 -37.77 14.44
CA GLY A 714 -3.02 -37.85 15.89
C GLY A 714 -3.97 -38.96 16.34
N GLY A 715 -5.12 -39.08 15.68
CA GLY A 715 -6.11 -40.11 15.95
C GLY A 715 -5.60 -41.52 15.67
N LYS A 716 -4.86 -41.73 14.56
CA LYS A 716 -4.22 -43.03 14.27
C LYS A 716 -3.23 -43.43 15.36
N LYS A 717 -2.45 -42.49 15.89
CA LYS A 717 -1.54 -42.75 17.02
C LYS A 717 -2.28 -43.10 18.30
N VAL A 718 -3.35 -42.37 18.64
CA VAL A 718 -4.12 -42.61 19.87
C VAL A 718 -4.87 -43.95 19.82
N LEU A 719 -5.51 -44.25 18.68
CA LEU A 719 -6.28 -45.50 18.49
C LEU A 719 -5.39 -46.75 18.40
N GLY A 720 -4.11 -46.59 18.07
CA GLY A 720 -3.14 -47.68 18.01
C GLY A 720 -2.46 -48.01 19.35
N CYS A 721 -2.65 -47.20 20.40
CA CYS A 721 -2.09 -47.47 21.73
C CYS A 721 -2.97 -48.47 22.50
N SER A 722 -2.35 -49.34 23.30
CA SER A 722 -3.06 -50.18 24.26
C SER A 722 -3.87 -49.31 25.24
N LEU A 723 -5.11 -49.72 25.52
CA LEU A 723 -5.98 -49.04 26.48
C LEU A 723 -5.37 -49.05 27.89
N ALA A 724 -4.70 -50.15 28.26
CA ALA A 724 -4.02 -50.28 29.53
C ALA A 724 -2.88 -49.26 29.64
N ASP A 725 -2.06 -49.11 28.60
CA ASP A 725 -0.96 -48.15 28.58
C ASP A 725 -1.46 -46.69 28.61
N SER A 726 -2.58 -46.42 27.93
CA SER A 726 -3.19 -45.08 27.89
C SER A 726 -3.88 -44.68 29.20
N LEU A 727 -4.28 -45.65 30.03
CA LEU A 727 -4.86 -45.44 31.35
C LEU A 727 -3.82 -45.49 32.48
N ARG A 728 -2.69 -46.19 32.27
CA ARG A 728 -1.59 -46.41 33.22
C ARG A 728 -0.49 -45.36 33.14
N ASP A 729 -0.58 -44.40 32.21
CA ASP A 729 0.37 -43.31 31.92
C ASP A 729 0.55 -42.30 33.09
N ASP A 730 0.91 -42.79 34.27
CA ASP A 730 1.45 -42.05 35.43
C ASP A 730 2.85 -42.57 35.83
N SER A 731 3.62 -43.26 34.95
CA SER A 731 4.94 -43.75 35.39
C SER A 731 6.14 -43.76 34.46
N MET A 732 6.07 -43.96 33.13
CA MET A 732 7.31 -44.02 32.32
C MET A 732 7.07 -43.72 30.83
N ALA A 733 7.44 -42.51 30.38
CA ALA A 733 7.96 -42.22 29.03
C ALA A 733 8.43 -40.75 28.91
#